data_AF-A0A0K0D1P4-F1
#
_entry.id   AF-A0A0K0D1P4-F1
#
_cell.length_a   1.000
_cell.length_b   1.000
_cell.length_c   1.000
_cell.angle_alpha   90.00
_cell.angle_beta   90.00
_cell.angle_gamma   90.00
#
_symmetry.space_group_name_H-M   'P 1'
#
loop_
_entity.id
_entity.type
_entity.pdbx_description
1 polymer ?
#
loop_
_entity_poly.entity_id
_entity_poly.type
_entity_poly.pdbx_seq_one_letter_code
_entity_poly.pdbx_strand_id
1 'polypeptide(L)'
;MRVKSLSRFDEDGALFNFIRDTETNSSCPCIETQARLDLGRFMPHPRCSQTFRDITCTSVIGSKNCYMSAQNIYGSYAGDGNTFDNMDMCCYDESGYLMQTPYQPVIKTQKEYFYNPGYPLRAYEFGTPPYMGQFEVPGLSVFHNDYMPYFLCCKFADFRCQMFYWRRPSSACQEYQPSATGQVTGAGVFNTIDNDKFIFNEPGVYNFLYIPKTVRTPEVRIQVRMERYPNRKIDFGLLGRYISQAELVQPTNATVITGIALEASGTDRVHVVARKDTRRFRYRTDIIVGNILRYFDTIRLQRFKGVLVYVNNVERGQPEIYVVLEEAHIGVRIRESYALDIDRLPMYQESMGMLDVQLAVPPQYGVRPDGDKTRETEQRQRYNLPRISGLMRPFPDQTSASVFQGLTLNDVNSETIRQQIINNYRIVGSGEPGSEQNPVGTLSQGLPSDNMFTTSKDEDKKFDVFPEANLRSGPIYKMAPMYDMPLVNLQPFQSAVNLQYGLQRCPDDASSIISDCGDSVPCLYNYALLQSKVLAFEEQDAWNSFATERMDAIRQYNSCGAINIEYPEYMMKTPALAPGYLQGDVARFGCYQTHWVKGDNEYKCGIVVDYNNPNSYRFEWNKGSQPWCRSRIKENYFKWITYRWDYLGAPENVSVQFLTISTIGFVDLLSYAQQEIRKYRKMF
;
A
#
# COMPACT_ATOMS: atom_id res chain seq x y z
N MET A 1 30.77 -6.69 26.34
CA MET A 1 29.48 -6.82 25.64
C MET A 1 28.39 -7.55 26.45
N ARG A 2 28.66 -8.68 27.11
CA ARG A 2 27.62 -9.45 27.87
C ARG A 2 26.89 -8.67 28.99
N VAL A 3 27.55 -7.75 29.68
CA VAL A 3 26.93 -6.99 30.79
C VAL A 3 25.91 -5.97 30.27
N LYS A 4 26.23 -5.25 29.19
CA LYS A 4 25.31 -4.29 28.55
C LYS A 4 24.10 -4.95 27.89
N SER A 5 24.22 -6.20 27.42
CA SER A 5 23.04 -6.92 26.92
C SER A 5 22.04 -7.22 28.02
N LEU A 6 22.49 -7.54 29.25
CA LEU A 6 21.60 -7.88 30.37
C LEU A 6 20.81 -6.68 30.88
N SER A 7 21.47 -5.52 31.11
CA SER A 7 20.78 -4.31 31.56
C SER A 7 19.69 -3.86 30.57
N ARG A 8 19.93 -4.04 29.28
CA ARG A 8 18.95 -3.70 28.24
C ARG A 8 17.76 -4.66 28.19
N PHE A 9 17.97 -5.94 28.49
CA PHE A 9 16.86 -6.89 28.63
C PHE A 9 15.93 -6.48 29.77
N ASP A 10 16.47 -5.87 30.83
CA ASP A 10 15.67 -5.37 31.94
C ASP A 10 14.92 -4.07 31.55
N GLU A 11 15.55 -3.18 30.78
CA GLU A 11 14.93 -1.96 30.23
C GLU A 11 13.80 -2.25 29.22
N ASP A 12 14.06 -3.05 28.17
CA ASP A 12 13.01 -3.51 27.24
C ASP A 12 12.02 -4.45 27.95
N GLY A 13 12.46 -5.07 29.05
CA GLY A 13 11.69 -5.82 30.03
C GLY A 13 10.49 -5.07 30.57
N ALA A 14 10.69 -3.78 30.87
CA ALA A 14 9.70 -2.88 31.46
C ALA A 14 8.72 -2.27 30.45
N LEU A 15 8.98 -2.39 29.15
CA LEU A 15 8.13 -1.85 28.09
C LEU A 15 7.04 -2.85 27.68
N PHE A 16 5.81 -2.37 27.47
CA PHE A 16 4.67 -3.19 27.07
C PHE A 16 4.84 -3.79 25.67
N ASN A 17 4.19 -4.94 25.45
CA ASN A 17 3.99 -5.49 24.11
C ASN A 17 2.90 -4.67 23.40
N PHE A 18 3.15 -4.35 22.13
CA PHE A 18 2.32 -3.46 21.31
C PHE A 18 1.63 -4.18 20.15
N ILE A 19 1.67 -5.53 20.16
CA ILE A 19 1.04 -6.37 19.13
C ILE A 19 -0.46 -6.14 18.99
N ARG A 20 -1.14 -5.89 20.11
CA ARG A 20 -2.58 -5.62 20.07
C ARG A 20 -2.83 -4.38 19.21
N ASP A 21 -2.02 -3.34 19.39
CA ASP A 21 -2.19 -2.09 18.66
C ASP A 21 -1.78 -2.24 17.19
N THR A 22 -0.71 -2.99 16.89
CA THR A 22 -0.32 -3.25 15.49
C THR A 22 -1.31 -4.15 14.77
N GLU A 23 -1.88 -5.16 15.43
CA GLU A 23 -2.92 -6.02 14.83
C GLU A 23 -4.24 -5.27 14.69
N THR A 24 -4.72 -4.50 15.68
CA THR A 24 -6.04 -3.86 15.57
C THR A 24 -6.04 -2.59 14.73
N ASN A 25 -4.97 -1.78 14.78
CA ASN A 25 -4.95 -0.48 14.12
C ASN A 25 -4.25 -0.51 12.75
N SER A 26 -3.34 -1.46 12.52
CA SER A 26 -2.57 -1.55 11.27
C SER A 26 -2.17 -3.00 10.93
N SER A 27 -3.11 -3.95 11.03
CA SER A 27 -2.86 -5.36 10.72
C SER A 27 -2.17 -5.52 9.37
N CYS A 28 -1.08 -6.29 9.31
CA CYS A 28 -0.41 -6.57 8.04
C CYS A 28 -1.37 -7.25 7.04
N PRO A 29 -1.34 -6.86 5.76
CA PRO A 29 -2.09 -7.56 4.72
C PRO A 29 -1.67 -9.03 4.61
N CYS A 30 -2.63 -9.92 4.33
CA CYS A 30 -2.35 -11.37 4.31
C CYS A 30 -1.42 -11.79 3.17
N ILE A 31 -1.45 -11.06 2.05
CA ILE A 31 -0.61 -11.31 0.88
C ILE A 31 -0.01 -10.01 0.34
N GLU A 32 1.08 -10.13 -0.42
CA GLU A 32 1.84 -8.99 -0.95
C GLU A 32 0.99 -8.08 -1.85
N THR A 33 0.11 -8.65 -2.68
CA THR A 33 -0.73 -7.86 -3.60
C THR A 33 -1.69 -6.92 -2.87
N GLN A 34 -2.16 -7.31 -1.68
CA GLN A 34 -2.96 -6.45 -0.81
C GLN A 34 -2.13 -5.28 -0.29
N ALA A 35 -0.91 -5.53 0.18
CA ALA A 35 0.00 -4.47 0.65
C ALA A 35 0.37 -3.48 -0.46
N ARG A 36 0.57 -3.97 -1.68
CA ARG A 36 0.90 -3.12 -2.85
C ARG A 36 -0.26 -2.22 -3.27
N LEU A 37 -1.50 -2.66 -3.11
CA LEU A 37 -2.70 -1.91 -3.48
C LEU A 37 -3.23 -1.02 -2.34
N ASP A 38 -2.86 -1.28 -1.09
CA ASP A 38 -3.25 -0.51 0.09
C ASP A 38 -2.32 0.69 0.34
N LEU A 39 -2.28 1.59 -0.65
CA LEU A 39 -1.34 2.71 -0.75
C LEU A 39 -1.40 3.69 0.44
N GLY A 40 -2.51 3.72 1.16
CA GLY A 40 -2.77 4.70 2.22
C GLY A 40 -2.33 4.25 3.61
N ARG A 41 -2.30 2.95 3.88
CA ARG A 41 -1.86 2.39 5.17
C ARG A 41 -0.45 1.82 5.10
N PHE A 42 -0.04 1.33 3.94
CA PHE A 42 1.25 0.68 3.76
C PHE A 42 2.05 1.34 2.65
N MET A 43 3.36 1.43 2.86
CA MET A 43 4.31 1.82 1.84
C MET A 43 5.44 0.81 1.75
N PRO A 44 6.09 0.65 0.58
CA PRO A 44 7.19 -0.29 0.47
C PRO A 44 8.36 0.10 1.38
N HIS A 45 9.03 -0.87 1.99
CA HIS A 45 10.14 -0.58 2.91
C HIS A 45 11.40 -0.17 2.12
N PRO A 46 12.02 1.00 2.39
CA PRO A 46 13.15 1.50 1.60
C PRO A 46 14.41 0.62 1.59
N ARG A 47 14.55 -0.35 2.50
CA ARG A 47 15.71 -1.25 2.59
C ARG A 47 15.43 -2.68 2.13
N CYS A 48 14.17 -3.02 1.87
CA CYS A 48 13.77 -4.36 1.47
C CYS A 48 12.46 -4.28 0.67
N SER A 49 12.57 -3.69 -0.52
CA SER A 49 11.51 -3.66 -1.50
C SER A 49 12.12 -3.46 -2.88
N GLN A 50 11.68 -4.28 -3.84
CA GLN A 50 12.02 -4.18 -5.25
C GLN A 50 11.52 -2.86 -5.85
N THR A 51 10.55 -2.22 -5.22
CA THR A 51 9.96 -0.96 -5.64
C THR A 51 10.93 0.24 -5.50
N PHE A 52 11.83 0.23 -4.51
CA PHE A 52 12.70 1.38 -4.21
C PHE A 52 14.11 1.32 -4.83
N ARG A 53 14.51 0.18 -5.41
CA ARG A 53 15.77 -0.05 -6.16
C ARG A 53 15.87 -1.57 -6.44
N ASP A 54 16.87 -1.99 -7.21
CA ASP A 54 17.34 -3.39 -7.27
C ASP A 54 17.99 -3.86 -5.94
N ILE A 55 17.32 -3.67 -4.80
CA ILE A 55 17.81 -4.07 -3.48
C ILE A 55 17.41 -5.51 -3.23
N THR A 56 18.40 -6.40 -3.15
CA THR A 56 18.24 -7.69 -2.47
C THR A 56 18.06 -7.43 -0.98
N CYS A 57 17.03 -7.99 -0.35
CA CYS A 57 16.75 -7.87 1.08
C CYS A 57 17.87 -8.48 1.96
N THR A 58 19.02 -7.80 2.07
CA THR A 58 20.21 -8.32 2.78
C THR A 58 20.00 -8.45 4.28
N SER A 59 19.11 -7.64 4.86
CA SER A 59 18.79 -7.68 6.28
C SER A 59 17.64 -8.62 6.59
N VAL A 60 16.76 -8.90 5.64
CA VAL A 60 15.52 -9.67 5.81
C VAL A 60 15.59 -10.91 4.92
N ILE A 61 16.27 -11.94 5.43
CA ILE A 61 16.56 -13.16 4.66
C ILE A 61 15.26 -13.95 4.42
N GLY A 62 15.03 -14.36 3.16
CA GLY A 62 13.85 -15.13 2.78
C GLY A 62 12.63 -14.30 2.39
N SER A 63 12.67 -12.97 2.56
CA SER A 63 11.64 -12.08 2.02
C SER A 63 11.96 -11.65 0.60
N LYS A 64 10.94 -11.57 -0.25
CA LYS A 64 11.00 -10.95 -1.57
C LYS A 64 10.78 -9.44 -1.47
N ASN A 65 9.73 -9.03 -0.76
CA ASN A 65 9.34 -7.64 -0.58
C ASN A 65 8.81 -7.41 0.84
N CYS A 66 9.13 -6.25 1.42
CA CYS A 66 8.56 -5.79 2.66
C CYS A 66 7.89 -4.44 2.49
N TYR A 67 6.88 -4.22 3.31
CA TYR A 67 6.10 -3.01 3.45
C TYR A 67 6.12 -2.58 4.91
N MET A 68 6.00 -1.29 5.15
CA MET A 68 5.87 -0.71 6.47
C MET A 68 4.63 0.17 6.54
N SER A 69 4.13 0.45 7.74
CA SER A 69 3.05 1.42 7.89
C SER A 69 3.47 2.79 7.34
N ALA A 70 2.62 3.41 6.53
CA ALA A 70 2.90 4.72 5.93
C ALA A 70 2.78 5.86 6.97
N GLN A 71 2.12 5.58 8.08
CA GLN A 71 1.89 6.46 9.20
C GLN A 71 2.31 5.80 10.52
N ASN A 72 2.35 6.62 11.57
CA ASN A 72 2.55 6.15 12.93
C ASN A 72 1.32 5.39 13.41
N ILE A 73 1.55 4.28 14.10
CA ILE A 73 0.49 3.50 14.74
C ILE A 73 0.37 4.00 16.17
N TYR A 74 -0.69 4.76 16.45
CA TYR A 74 -0.97 5.24 17.80
C TYR A 74 -1.53 4.11 18.66
N GLY A 75 -0.87 3.84 19.80
CA GLY A 75 -1.31 2.84 20.77
C GLY A 75 -2.46 3.36 21.65
N SER A 76 -3.48 2.53 21.87
CA SER A 76 -4.70 2.89 22.60
C SER A 76 -4.55 2.80 24.13
N TYR A 77 -3.39 2.37 24.63
CA TYR A 77 -3.22 1.90 26.03
C TYR A 77 -2.00 2.46 26.75
N ALA A 78 -1.52 3.61 26.32
CA ALA A 78 -0.63 4.39 27.16
C ALA A 78 -1.48 5.30 28.04
N GLY A 79 -1.66 4.90 29.30
CA GLY A 79 -2.14 5.83 30.33
C GLY A 79 -1.30 7.11 30.31
N ASP A 80 -1.95 8.24 30.59
CA ASP A 80 -1.41 9.60 30.71
C ASP A 80 0.04 9.79 30.22
N GLY A 81 0.21 9.98 28.91
CA GLY A 81 1.36 10.68 28.34
C GLY A 81 2.39 9.89 27.53
N ASN A 82 2.26 8.56 27.36
CA ASN A 82 3.25 7.76 26.61
C ASN A 82 2.68 7.13 25.33
N THR A 83 2.01 7.88 24.46
CA THR A 83 1.61 7.37 23.15
C THR A 83 2.86 6.97 22.37
N PHE A 84 3.06 5.67 22.15
CA PHE A 84 4.15 5.18 21.32
C PHE A 84 3.78 5.35 19.85
N ASP A 85 4.65 6.01 19.08
CA ASP A 85 4.57 6.09 17.63
C ASP A 85 5.19 4.84 17.00
N ASN A 86 4.45 3.75 17.09
CA ASN A 86 4.91 2.46 16.59
C ASN A 86 4.85 2.41 15.06
N MET A 87 5.53 1.43 14.50
CA MET A 87 5.53 1.12 13.08
C MET A 87 5.39 -0.37 12.90
N ASP A 88 4.55 -0.83 11.98
CA ASP A 88 4.52 -2.25 11.61
C ASP A 88 5.36 -2.48 10.35
N MET A 89 5.98 -3.65 10.27
CA MET A 89 6.79 -4.09 9.14
C MET A 89 6.32 -5.46 8.67
N CYS A 90 5.66 -5.49 7.52
CA CYS A 90 5.09 -6.65 6.87
C CYS A 90 6.05 -7.16 5.80
N CYS A 91 6.56 -8.38 5.94
CA CYS A 91 7.46 -8.97 4.94
C CYS A 91 6.84 -10.20 4.31
N TYR A 92 6.98 -10.32 2.99
CA TYR A 92 6.39 -11.38 2.20
C TYR A 92 7.47 -12.26 1.59
N ASP A 93 7.21 -13.57 1.57
CA ASP A 93 8.10 -14.55 0.95
C ASP A 93 8.04 -14.49 -0.59
N GLU A 94 8.73 -15.40 -1.27
CA GLU A 94 8.75 -15.49 -2.74
C GLU A 94 7.36 -15.76 -3.34
N SER A 95 6.49 -16.47 -2.61
CA SER A 95 5.12 -16.79 -3.01
C SER A 95 4.12 -15.67 -2.68
N GLY A 96 4.58 -14.60 -2.03
CA GLY A 96 3.75 -13.45 -1.66
C GLY A 96 2.97 -13.64 -0.35
N TYR A 97 3.30 -14.63 0.47
CA TYR A 97 2.66 -14.85 1.79
C TYR A 97 3.41 -14.14 2.91
N LEU A 98 2.66 -13.68 3.92
CA LEU A 98 3.17 -12.94 5.07
C LEU A 98 4.06 -13.83 5.94
N MET A 99 5.29 -13.39 6.13
CA MET A 99 6.29 -14.04 6.96
C MET A 99 6.07 -13.68 8.43
N GLN A 100 5.99 -14.69 9.29
CA GLN A 100 5.66 -14.52 10.70
C GLN A 100 6.89 -14.64 11.60
N THR A 101 6.98 -13.85 12.67
CA THR A 101 8.09 -13.90 13.63
C THR A 101 8.22 -15.18 14.44
N PRO A 102 7.13 -15.88 14.83
CA PRO A 102 7.25 -17.12 15.60
C PRO A 102 7.89 -18.28 14.84
N TYR A 103 7.87 -18.29 13.50
CA TYR A 103 8.50 -19.40 12.76
C TYR A 103 10.02 -19.26 12.64
N GLN A 104 10.59 -18.09 12.99
CA GLN A 104 12.00 -17.78 12.81
C GLN A 104 12.95 -18.89 13.25
N PRO A 105 12.81 -19.45 14.47
CA PRO A 105 13.69 -20.51 14.95
C PRO A 105 13.48 -21.88 14.29
N VAL A 106 12.36 -22.10 13.59
CA VAL A 106 11.98 -23.43 13.03
C VAL A 106 12.14 -23.53 11.51
N ILE A 107 12.30 -22.42 10.80
CA ILE A 107 12.56 -22.41 9.35
C ILE A 107 13.98 -21.88 9.11
N LYS A 108 14.72 -22.55 8.24
CA LYS A 108 16.04 -22.14 7.80
C LYS A 108 16.04 -22.05 6.28
N THR A 109 16.44 -20.90 5.73
CA THR A 109 16.60 -20.73 4.28
C THR A 109 17.88 -21.40 3.79
N GLN A 110 18.94 -21.38 4.62
CA GLN A 110 20.21 -22.05 4.39
C GLN A 110 20.62 -22.79 5.65
N LYS A 111 21.54 -23.75 5.55
CA LYS A 111 21.96 -24.56 6.71
C LYS A 111 22.50 -23.68 7.86
N GLU A 112 23.16 -22.58 7.51
CA GLU A 112 23.73 -21.61 8.45
C GLU A 112 22.77 -20.48 8.85
N TYR A 113 21.76 -20.14 8.04
CA TYR A 113 20.92 -18.97 8.23
C TYR A 113 19.44 -19.31 8.43
N PHE A 114 18.88 -18.81 9.52
CA PHE A 114 17.45 -18.69 9.67
C PHE A 114 16.92 -17.71 8.62
N TYR A 115 15.64 -17.80 8.28
CA TYR A 115 15.00 -16.70 7.54
C TYR A 115 14.99 -15.45 8.42
N ASN A 116 14.37 -14.34 8.05
CA ASN A 116 14.17 -13.22 8.94
C ASN A 116 12.83 -12.56 8.58
N PRO A 117 11.80 -12.68 9.42
CA PRO A 117 10.52 -12.02 9.19
C PRO A 117 10.58 -10.53 9.52
N GLY A 118 9.63 -9.78 8.97
CA GLY A 118 9.34 -8.42 9.41
C GLY A 118 8.85 -8.44 10.86
N TYR A 119 9.16 -7.38 11.61
CA TYR A 119 8.75 -7.24 12.99
C TYR A 119 8.40 -5.79 13.29
N PRO A 120 7.44 -5.53 14.18
CA PRO A 120 7.02 -4.18 14.47
C PRO A 120 8.09 -3.45 15.30
N LEU A 121 8.21 -2.14 15.05
CA LEU A 121 9.17 -1.23 15.68
C LEU A 121 8.45 -0.32 16.67
N ARG A 122 9.14 0.01 17.78
CA ARG A 122 8.64 0.90 18.84
C ARG A 122 8.71 2.37 18.44
N ALA A 123 9.63 2.71 17.54
CA ALA A 123 9.76 4.04 16.97
C ALA A 123 9.59 3.99 15.46
N TYR A 124 8.87 4.97 14.92
CA TYR A 124 8.77 5.16 13.49
C TYR A 124 10.14 5.47 12.87
N GLU A 125 10.49 4.79 11.77
CA GLU A 125 11.84 4.87 11.19
C GLU A 125 12.22 6.30 10.78
N PHE A 126 11.26 7.06 10.25
CA PHE A 126 11.43 8.45 9.83
C PHE A 126 11.16 9.47 10.93
N GLY A 127 10.96 9.00 12.17
CA GLY A 127 10.61 9.83 13.32
C GLY A 127 9.19 10.41 13.23
N THR A 128 8.78 11.07 14.29
CA THR A 128 7.46 11.68 14.44
C THR A 128 7.60 13.17 14.70
N PRO A 129 6.89 14.06 13.98
CA PRO A 129 6.79 15.46 14.36
C PRO A 129 6.21 15.59 15.78
N PRO A 130 6.82 16.37 16.69
CA PRO A 130 7.79 17.45 16.47
C PRO A 130 9.28 17.07 16.61
N TYR A 131 9.62 15.79 16.67
CA TYR A 131 11.00 15.28 16.76
C TYR A 131 11.77 15.70 18.02
N MET A 132 11.06 15.93 19.14
CA MET A 132 11.65 16.45 20.38
C MET A 132 11.66 15.42 21.52
N GLY A 133 10.78 14.42 21.45
CA GLY A 133 10.59 13.39 22.49
C GLY A 133 11.43 12.13 22.31
N GLN A 134 11.42 11.30 23.37
CA GLN A 134 11.89 9.92 23.28
C GLN A 134 11.00 9.18 22.27
N PHE A 135 11.61 8.39 21.37
CA PHE A 135 10.96 7.70 20.23
C PHE A 135 10.64 8.57 19.00
N GLU A 136 10.72 9.90 19.10
CA GLU A 136 10.35 10.79 17.99
C GLU A 136 11.51 11.10 17.03
N VAL A 137 12.77 11.02 17.48
CA VAL A 137 13.93 11.42 16.66
C VAL A 137 14.17 10.46 15.48
N PRO A 138 14.19 10.94 14.21
CA PRO A 138 14.37 10.11 13.02
C PRO A 138 15.69 9.35 13.04
N GLY A 139 15.67 8.06 12.70
CA GLY A 139 16.85 7.21 12.63
C GLY A 139 17.46 6.82 13.99
N LEU A 140 17.66 7.78 14.91
CA LEU A 140 18.26 7.52 16.23
C LEU A 140 17.32 6.71 17.12
N SER A 141 16.03 7.07 17.17
CA SER A 141 15.04 6.40 18.01
C SER A 141 14.88 4.94 17.61
N VAL A 142 14.72 4.67 16.30
CA VAL A 142 14.60 3.30 15.77
C VAL A 142 15.90 2.52 15.91
N PHE A 143 17.04 3.16 15.73
CA PHE A 143 18.34 2.52 15.92
C PHE A 143 18.53 2.07 17.37
N HIS A 144 18.22 2.96 18.32
CA HIS A 144 18.33 2.66 19.73
C HIS A 144 17.31 1.62 20.17
N ASN A 145 16.03 1.79 19.86
CA ASN A 145 14.99 0.94 20.46
C ASN A 145 14.77 -0.38 19.71
N ASP A 146 15.12 -0.46 18.42
CA ASP A 146 14.70 -1.58 17.59
C ASP A 146 15.87 -2.28 16.88
N TYR A 147 16.70 -1.54 16.13
CA TYR A 147 17.80 -2.17 15.39
C TYR A 147 18.92 -2.66 16.30
N MET A 148 19.38 -1.87 17.27
CA MET A 148 20.47 -2.28 18.14
C MET A 148 20.11 -3.53 18.97
N PRO A 149 18.89 -3.68 19.55
CA PRO A 149 18.49 -4.95 20.18
C PRO A 149 18.43 -6.11 19.20
N TYR A 150 17.90 -5.90 17.99
CA TYR A 150 17.89 -6.93 16.95
C TYR A 150 19.31 -7.41 16.63
N PHE A 151 20.26 -6.49 16.38
CA PHE A 151 21.64 -6.85 16.09
C PHE A 151 22.31 -7.59 17.26
N LEU A 152 22.11 -7.12 18.49
CA LEU A 152 22.73 -7.73 19.68
C LEU A 152 22.11 -9.08 20.07
N CYS A 153 20.80 -9.27 19.88
CA CYS A 153 20.06 -10.45 20.35
C CYS A 153 19.86 -11.51 19.26
N CYS A 154 19.75 -11.09 17.99
CA CYS A 154 19.46 -11.97 16.87
C CYS A 154 20.64 -12.14 15.90
N LYS A 155 21.35 -11.06 15.55
CA LYS A 155 22.42 -11.16 14.54
C LYS A 155 23.76 -11.61 15.12
N PHE A 156 24.12 -11.12 16.31
CA PHE A 156 25.41 -11.39 16.93
C PHE A 156 25.37 -12.46 18.04
N ALA A 157 24.18 -12.96 18.39
CA ALA A 157 24.01 -13.96 19.44
C ALA A 157 23.25 -15.19 18.92
N ASP A 158 23.76 -16.39 19.21
CA ASP A 158 23.27 -17.63 18.60
C ASP A 158 21.90 -18.12 19.14
N PHE A 159 21.48 -17.68 20.34
CA PHE A 159 20.34 -18.30 21.05
C PHE A 159 19.38 -17.32 21.75
N ARG A 160 19.45 -16.00 21.50
CA ARG A 160 18.62 -15.01 22.22
C ARG A 160 17.53 -14.35 21.39
N CYS A 161 17.44 -14.73 20.11
CA CYS A 161 16.52 -14.10 19.18
C CYS A 161 15.04 -14.39 19.47
N GLN A 162 14.75 -15.55 20.07
CA GLN A 162 13.39 -15.95 20.45
C GLN A 162 12.71 -14.92 21.36
N MET A 163 13.45 -14.39 22.35
CA MET A 163 12.92 -13.39 23.28
C MET A 163 12.63 -12.05 22.60
N PHE A 164 13.43 -11.68 21.61
CA PHE A 164 13.21 -10.45 20.83
C PHE A 164 11.88 -10.54 20.05
N TYR A 165 11.66 -11.63 19.33
CA TYR A 165 10.43 -11.83 18.55
C TYR A 165 9.21 -12.15 19.42
N TRP A 166 9.39 -12.76 20.58
CA TRP A 166 8.29 -12.96 21.53
C TRP A 166 7.72 -11.63 22.05
N ARG A 167 8.57 -10.60 22.21
CA ARG A 167 8.14 -9.23 22.55
C ARG A 167 7.65 -8.41 21.36
N ARG A 168 8.04 -8.83 20.15
CA ARG A 168 7.73 -8.18 18.87
C ARG A 168 7.12 -9.19 17.91
N PRO A 169 5.99 -9.81 18.26
CA PRO A 169 5.31 -10.69 17.34
C PRO A 169 4.88 -9.87 16.12
N SER A 170 5.02 -10.42 14.91
CA SER A 170 4.44 -9.80 13.71
C SER A 170 2.92 -9.89 13.78
N SER A 171 2.24 -8.95 13.13
CA SER A 171 0.81 -9.09 12.86
C SER A 171 0.56 -10.24 11.90
N ALA A 172 -0.61 -10.87 12.04
CA ALA A 172 -0.97 -12.10 11.36
C ALA A 172 -2.25 -11.97 10.54
N CYS A 173 -2.54 -10.75 10.09
CA CYS A 173 -3.63 -10.43 9.18
C CYS A 173 -5.04 -10.84 9.66
N GLN A 174 -5.23 -11.00 10.97
CA GLN A 174 -6.49 -11.43 11.56
C GLN A 174 -7.56 -10.35 11.44
N GLU A 175 -7.17 -9.10 11.65
CA GLU A 175 -8.06 -7.93 11.56
C GLU A 175 -7.88 -7.15 10.25
N TYR A 176 -7.06 -7.65 9.31
CA TYR A 176 -6.85 -6.96 8.04
C TYR A 176 -8.11 -7.00 7.17
N GLN A 177 -8.53 -5.81 6.74
CA GLN A 177 -9.62 -5.63 5.78
C GLN A 177 -9.09 -4.96 4.50
N PRO A 178 -9.40 -5.49 3.31
CA PRO A 178 -8.96 -4.90 2.05
C PRO A 178 -9.44 -3.45 1.86
N SER A 179 -8.58 -2.60 1.30
CA SER A 179 -8.95 -1.25 0.85
C SER A 179 -9.70 -1.29 -0.48
N ALA A 180 -10.60 -0.33 -0.71
CA ALA A 180 -11.22 -0.11 -2.00
C ALA A 180 -10.30 0.74 -2.90
N THR A 181 -9.79 0.16 -3.98
CA THR A 181 -8.82 0.81 -4.87
C THR A 181 -9.43 1.16 -6.22
N GLY A 182 -9.19 2.36 -6.73
CA GLY A 182 -9.62 2.81 -8.05
C GLY A 182 -8.45 3.34 -8.86
N GLN A 183 -8.56 3.33 -10.18
CA GLN A 183 -7.53 3.80 -11.10
C GLN A 183 -8.15 4.52 -12.30
N VAL A 184 -7.44 5.54 -12.78
CA VAL A 184 -7.67 6.17 -14.07
C VAL A 184 -6.37 6.17 -14.88
N THR A 185 -6.47 5.77 -16.14
CA THR A 185 -5.35 5.61 -17.07
C THR A 185 -5.64 6.25 -18.43
N GLY A 186 -4.57 6.62 -19.13
CA GLY A 186 -4.63 7.05 -20.52
C GLY A 186 -5.59 8.22 -20.77
N ALA A 187 -6.44 8.10 -21.79
CA ALA A 187 -7.41 9.12 -22.20
C ALA A 187 -8.71 9.09 -21.37
N GLY A 188 -8.59 9.06 -20.03
CA GLY A 188 -9.74 9.14 -19.13
C GLY A 188 -10.52 7.83 -19.02
N VAL A 189 -9.82 6.69 -19.01
CA VAL A 189 -10.40 5.36 -18.74
C VAL A 189 -10.49 5.19 -17.23
N PHE A 190 -11.70 5.16 -16.66
CA PHE A 190 -11.92 5.05 -15.21
C PHE A 190 -12.34 3.65 -14.78
N ASN A 191 -11.76 3.20 -13.67
CA ASN A 191 -12.20 2.07 -12.88
C ASN A 191 -12.29 2.53 -11.42
N THR A 192 -13.50 2.76 -10.94
CA THR A 192 -13.77 3.45 -9.66
C THR A 192 -13.53 2.56 -8.46
N ILE A 193 -13.52 3.14 -7.24
CA ILE A 193 -13.32 2.35 -6.00
C ILE A 193 -14.46 1.35 -5.75
N ASP A 194 -15.66 1.64 -6.24
CA ASP A 194 -16.85 0.79 -6.17
C ASP A 194 -17.10 -0.02 -7.46
N ASN A 195 -16.09 -0.13 -8.33
CA ASN A 195 -16.08 -1.01 -9.50
C ASN A 195 -17.02 -0.60 -10.66
N ASP A 196 -17.42 0.67 -10.71
CA ASP A 196 -17.99 1.27 -11.92
C ASP A 196 -16.87 1.55 -12.94
N LYS A 197 -17.15 1.27 -14.21
CA LYS A 197 -16.18 1.33 -15.32
C LYS A 197 -16.76 2.20 -16.42
N PHE A 198 -16.07 3.25 -16.79
CA PHE A 198 -16.52 4.17 -17.84
C PHE A 198 -15.34 4.93 -18.43
N ILE A 199 -15.53 5.48 -19.62
CA ILE A 199 -14.56 6.41 -20.21
C ILE A 199 -15.19 7.80 -20.20
N PHE A 200 -14.48 8.77 -19.61
CA PHE A 200 -14.97 10.14 -19.47
C PHE A 200 -14.04 11.12 -20.16
N ASN A 201 -14.61 11.92 -21.06
CA ASN A 201 -13.86 12.69 -22.03
C ASN A 201 -14.32 14.15 -22.07
N GLU A 202 -14.21 14.82 -20.92
CA GLU A 202 -14.54 16.24 -20.82
C GLU A 202 -13.41 16.99 -20.10
N PRO A 203 -13.00 18.15 -20.61
CA PRO A 203 -11.97 18.94 -19.98
C PRO A 203 -12.55 19.81 -18.85
N GLY A 204 -11.68 20.14 -17.89
CA GLY A 204 -12.04 20.91 -16.70
C GLY A 204 -11.41 20.38 -15.41
N VAL A 205 -11.73 21.05 -14.30
CA VAL A 205 -11.36 20.60 -12.97
C VAL A 205 -12.56 19.89 -12.35
N TYR A 206 -12.33 18.70 -11.82
CA TYR A 206 -13.37 17.84 -11.25
C TYR A 206 -13.00 17.41 -9.84
N ASN A 207 -14.01 17.30 -8.98
CA ASN A 207 -13.89 16.62 -7.70
C ASN A 207 -13.68 15.12 -7.95
N PHE A 208 -12.47 14.65 -7.68
CA PHE A 208 -12.05 13.27 -7.91
C PHE A 208 -12.56 12.35 -6.79
N LEU A 209 -12.34 12.79 -5.55
CA LEU A 209 -12.83 12.14 -4.35
C LEU A 209 -13.05 13.22 -3.28
N TYR A 210 -14.24 13.22 -2.68
CA TYR A 210 -14.60 14.05 -1.56
C TYR A 210 -15.19 13.20 -0.44
N ILE A 211 -14.70 13.43 0.77
CA ILE A 211 -15.19 12.81 1.99
C ILE A 211 -15.43 13.92 3.02
N PRO A 212 -16.68 14.10 3.51
CA PRO A 212 -16.97 15.10 4.53
C PRO A 212 -16.36 14.72 5.88
N LYS A 213 -16.05 15.73 6.69
CA LYS A 213 -15.59 15.55 8.07
C LYS A 213 -16.66 14.87 8.92
N THR A 214 -16.27 13.88 9.72
CA THR A 214 -17.11 13.29 10.77
C THR A 214 -16.42 13.41 12.13
N VAL A 215 -17.02 12.85 13.17
CA VAL A 215 -16.39 12.77 14.50
C VAL A 215 -15.15 11.86 14.48
N ARG A 216 -15.12 10.85 13.60
CA ARG A 216 -14.06 9.83 13.56
C ARG A 216 -13.14 9.94 12.36
N THR A 217 -13.54 10.67 11.32
CA THR A 217 -12.80 10.74 10.05
C THR A 217 -12.55 12.19 9.63
N PRO A 218 -11.35 12.51 9.14
CA PRO A 218 -11.05 13.84 8.63
C PRO A 218 -11.82 14.13 7.32
N GLU A 219 -11.97 15.41 6.99
CA GLU A 219 -12.38 15.83 5.64
C GLU A 219 -11.27 15.52 4.65
N VAL A 220 -11.63 15.03 3.46
CA VAL A 220 -10.68 14.74 2.37
C VAL A 220 -11.20 15.38 1.08
N ARG A 221 -10.33 16.15 0.42
CA ARG A 221 -10.61 16.86 -0.84
C ARG A 221 -9.54 16.50 -1.85
N ILE A 222 -9.94 15.82 -2.92
CA ILE A 222 -9.07 15.49 -4.04
C ILE A 222 -9.70 16.01 -5.33
N GLN A 223 -8.95 16.80 -6.08
CA GLN A 223 -9.37 17.35 -7.37
C GLN A 223 -8.39 16.96 -8.46
N VAL A 224 -8.91 16.65 -9.64
CA VAL A 224 -8.10 16.39 -10.84
C VAL A 224 -8.39 17.44 -11.88
N ARG A 225 -7.36 17.81 -12.64
CA ARG A 225 -7.47 18.66 -13.82
C ARG A 225 -7.32 17.79 -15.06
N MET A 226 -8.36 17.81 -15.89
CA MET A 226 -8.40 17.16 -17.19
C MET A 226 -8.30 18.23 -18.29
N GLU A 227 -7.45 18.00 -19.28
CA GLU A 227 -7.25 18.92 -20.41
C GLU A 227 -7.28 18.14 -21.72
N ARG A 228 -7.63 18.82 -22.82
CA ARG A 228 -7.58 18.21 -24.16
C ARG A 228 -6.15 17.91 -24.56
N TYR A 229 -5.90 16.68 -24.94
CA TYR A 229 -4.58 16.23 -25.33
C TYR A 229 -4.20 16.78 -26.72
N PRO A 230 -2.99 17.32 -26.93
CA PRO A 230 -2.58 17.79 -28.24
C PRO A 230 -2.37 16.61 -29.21
N ASN A 231 -2.63 16.86 -30.50
CA ASN A 231 -2.39 15.90 -31.56
C ASN A 231 -0.89 15.76 -31.77
N ARG A 232 -0.37 14.60 -31.41
CA ARG A 232 1.07 14.31 -31.45
C ARG A 232 1.58 13.74 -32.77
N LYS A 233 0.72 13.57 -33.78
CA LYS A 233 1.15 13.22 -35.15
C LYS A 233 1.96 14.31 -35.83
N ILE A 234 1.77 15.56 -35.43
CA ILE A 234 2.43 16.70 -36.05
C ILE A 234 3.90 16.70 -35.60
N ASP A 235 4.81 16.72 -36.57
CA ASP A 235 6.25 16.77 -36.30
C ASP A 235 6.66 18.15 -35.75
N PHE A 236 7.06 18.19 -34.48
CA PHE A 236 7.53 19.39 -33.80
C PHE A 236 8.88 19.88 -34.35
N GLY A 237 9.63 19.06 -35.09
CA GLY A 237 10.88 19.43 -35.76
C GLY A 237 10.71 20.45 -36.89
N LEU A 238 9.49 20.68 -37.37
CA LEU A 238 9.15 21.67 -38.40
C LEU A 238 8.82 23.07 -37.83
N LEU A 239 8.88 23.23 -36.50
CA LEU A 239 8.66 24.49 -35.79
C LEU A 239 9.50 25.62 -36.41
N GLY A 240 8.84 26.68 -36.87
CA GLY A 240 9.49 27.91 -37.32
C GLY A 240 10.01 27.90 -38.77
N ARG A 241 9.87 26.79 -39.52
CA ARG A 241 10.15 26.77 -40.98
C ARG A 241 8.89 26.86 -41.84
N TYR A 242 7.85 26.09 -41.54
CA TYR A 242 6.63 26.02 -42.37
C TYR A 242 5.32 25.94 -41.57
N ILE A 243 5.39 25.81 -40.23
CA ILE A 243 4.23 25.64 -39.36
C ILE A 243 4.32 26.67 -38.23
N SER A 244 3.20 27.36 -37.97
CA SER A 244 3.11 28.30 -36.86
C SER A 244 3.02 27.56 -35.51
N GLN A 245 3.48 28.18 -34.42
CA GLN A 245 3.40 27.59 -33.07
C GLN A 245 1.96 27.19 -32.67
N ALA A 246 0.96 27.85 -33.25
CA ALA A 246 -0.45 27.61 -32.99
C ALA A 246 -0.99 26.34 -33.69
N GLU A 247 -0.46 25.99 -34.86
CA GLU A 247 -0.81 24.77 -35.61
C GLU A 247 -0.14 23.51 -35.06
N LEU A 248 0.83 23.65 -34.15
CA LEU A 248 1.49 22.52 -33.47
C LEU A 248 0.70 21.97 -32.28
N VAL A 249 -0.24 22.73 -31.73
CA VAL A 249 -1.02 22.36 -30.52
C VAL A 249 -2.49 22.16 -30.90
N GLN A 250 -2.73 21.30 -31.90
CA GLN A 250 -4.08 20.95 -32.33
C GLN A 250 -4.74 20.04 -31.28
N PRO A 251 -5.92 20.37 -30.74
CA PRO A 251 -6.55 19.52 -29.73
C PRO A 251 -7.18 18.26 -30.33
N THR A 252 -6.75 17.09 -29.83
CA THR A 252 -7.46 15.84 -30.08
C THR A 252 -8.83 15.85 -29.41
N ASN A 253 -9.64 14.84 -29.77
CA ASN A 253 -10.89 14.55 -29.10
C ASN A 253 -10.69 13.74 -27.81
N ALA A 254 -9.47 13.60 -27.27
CA ALA A 254 -9.24 12.94 -25.99
C ALA A 254 -8.89 13.96 -24.91
N THR A 255 -9.37 13.72 -23.69
CA THR A 255 -8.90 14.42 -22.48
C THR A 255 -8.04 13.51 -21.63
N VAL A 256 -7.01 14.10 -21.04
CA VAL A 256 -6.06 13.40 -20.15
C VAL A 256 -5.93 14.16 -18.84
N ILE A 257 -5.56 13.45 -17.78
CA ILE A 257 -5.24 14.09 -16.51
C ILE A 257 -3.87 14.75 -16.62
N THR A 258 -3.82 16.05 -16.33
CA THR A 258 -2.57 16.84 -16.34
C THR A 258 -2.13 17.25 -14.95
N GLY A 259 -2.99 17.12 -13.93
CA GLY A 259 -2.63 17.38 -12.56
C GLY A 259 -3.65 16.90 -11.55
N ILE A 260 -3.19 16.72 -10.32
CA ILE A 260 -4.00 16.37 -9.15
C ILE A 260 -3.65 17.29 -7.98
N ALA A 261 -4.66 17.65 -7.20
CA ALA A 261 -4.54 18.42 -5.97
C ALA A 261 -5.18 17.63 -4.82
N LEU A 262 -4.47 17.52 -3.70
CA LEU A 262 -4.81 16.66 -2.56
C LEU A 262 -4.76 17.48 -1.28
N GLU A 263 -5.75 17.31 -0.42
CA GLU A 263 -5.84 17.96 0.88
C GLU A 263 -6.72 17.14 1.84
N ALA A 264 -6.36 17.11 3.12
CA ALA A 264 -7.23 16.68 4.18
C ALA A 264 -7.25 17.69 5.35
N SER A 265 -8.15 17.46 6.31
CA SER A 265 -8.23 18.25 7.54
C SER A 265 -6.86 18.29 8.24
N GLY A 266 -6.33 19.49 8.49
CA GLY A 266 -5.06 19.67 9.21
C GLY A 266 -3.79 19.38 8.40
N THR A 267 -3.89 19.02 7.12
CA THR A 267 -2.73 18.67 6.29
C THR A 267 -2.28 19.81 5.37
N ASP A 268 -1.03 19.76 4.94
CA ASP A 268 -0.53 20.60 3.85
C ASP A 268 -1.20 20.20 2.52
N ARG A 269 -1.45 21.18 1.65
CA ARG A 269 -1.98 20.91 0.30
C ARG A 269 -0.86 20.47 -0.62
N VAL A 270 -1.08 19.37 -1.34
CA VAL A 270 -0.14 18.82 -2.33
C VAL A 270 -0.71 18.96 -3.72
N HIS A 271 0.10 19.46 -4.65
CA HIS A 271 -0.17 19.43 -6.08
C HIS A 271 0.87 18.58 -6.78
N VAL A 272 0.42 17.68 -7.65
CA VAL A 272 1.28 16.97 -8.58
C VAL A 272 0.78 17.27 -9.99
N VAL A 273 1.62 17.91 -10.80
CA VAL A 273 1.23 18.44 -12.11
C VAL A 273 2.25 18.00 -13.16
N ALA A 274 1.78 17.58 -14.34
CA ALA A 274 2.65 17.31 -15.48
C ALA A 274 3.34 18.61 -15.92
N ARG A 275 4.64 18.57 -16.19
CA ARG A 275 5.33 19.75 -16.73
C ARG A 275 4.83 20.07 -18.14
N LYS A 276 5.05 21.30 -18.61
CA LYS A 276 4.79 21.69 -20.00
C LYS A 276 5.77 21.00 -20.95
N ASP A 277 5.36 20.72 -22.19
CA ASP A 277 6.13 19.92 -23.16
C ASP A 277 7.61 20.33 -23.28
N THR A 278 7.90 21.63 -23.35
CA THR A 278 9.28 22.15 -23.50
C THR A 278 10.14 22.08 -22.23
N ARG A 279 9.58 21.69 -21.08
CA ARG A 279 10.25 21.66 -19.77
C ARG A 279 10.42 20.26 -19.18
N ARG A 280 10.15 19.22 -19.96
CA ARG A 280 10.14 17.82 -19.52
C ARG A 280 11.49 17.10 -19.59
N PHE A 281 12.57 17.74 -20.04
CA PHE A 281 13.84 17.05 -20.32
C PHE A 281 14.50 16.37 -19.09
N ARG A 282 14.33 16.91 -17.88
CA ARG A 282 14.91 16.36 -16.63
C ARG A 282 13.87 15.81 -15.67
N TYR A 283 12.75 16.51 -15.52
CA TYR A 283 11.65 16.12 -14.65
C TYR A 283 10.38 16.11 -15.48
N ARG A 284 9.59 15.05 -15.37
CA ARG A 284 8.32 14.96 -16.10
C ARG A 284 7.16 15.63 -15.36
N THR A 285 7.24 15.65 -14.02
CA THR A 285 6.20 16.16 -13.11
C THR A 285 6.77 17.16 -12.10
N ASP A 286 5.95 18.13 -11.70
CA ASP A 286 6.19 19.06 -10.60
C ASP A 286 5.40 18.65 -9.36
N ILE A 287 6.09 18.59 -8.21
CA ILE A 287 5.51 18.30 -6.90
C ILE A 287 5.57 19.57 -6.06
N ILE A 288 4.42 20.12 -5.72
CA ILE A 288 4.30 21.37 -4.96
C ILE A 288 3.58 21.08 -3.65
N VAL A 289 4.21 21.42 -2.52
CA VAL A 289 3.64 21.21 -1.17
C VAL A 289 3.64 22.54 -0.42
N GLY A 290 2.47 23.00 0.01
CA GLY A 290 2.30 24.31 0.67
C GLY A 290 2.77 25.47 -0.23
N ASN A 291 2.44 25.41 -1.52
CA ASN A 291 2.83 26.36 -2.57
C ASN A 291 4.35 26.45 -2.85
N ILE A 292 5.15 25.52 -2.33
CA ILE A 292 6.59 25.44 -2.56
C ILE A 292 6.91 24.20 -3.40
N LEU A 293 7.65 24.39 -4.49
CA LEU A 293 8.15 23.31 -5.34
C LEU A 293 9.17 22.44 -4.58
N ARG A 294 8.99 21.11 -4.60
CA ARG A 294 9.83 20.12 -3.91
C ARG A 294 10.52 19.21 -4.90
N TYR A 295 11.77 18.86 -4.60
CA TYR A 295 12.60 17.96 -5.41
C TYR A 295 12.98 16.72 -4.60
N PHE A 296 13.04 15.56 -5.26
CA PHE A 296 13.24 14.24 -4.64
C PHE A 296 14.51 13.53 -5.15
N ASP A 297 15.47 14.27 -5.73
CA ASP A 297 16.71 13.72 -6.31
C ASP A 297 17.58 12.97 -5.30
N THR A 298 17.74 13.55 -4.11
CA THR A 298 18.61 13.03 -3.04
C THR A 298 17.81 12.24 -2.01
N ILE A 299 16.72 12.84 -1.53
CA ILE A 299 15.82 12.27 -0.54
C ILE A 299 14.51 11.93 -1.24
N ARG A 300 14.33 10.63 -1.48
CA ARG A 300 13.16 10.05 -2.17
C ARG A 300 11.89 9.99 -1.32
N LEU A 301 11.98 10.26 -0.01
CA LEU A 301 10.86 10.23 0.91
C LEU A 301 10.91 11.45 1.84
N GLN A 302 9.85 12.26 1.85
CA GLN A 302 9.76 13.47 2.65
C GLN A 302 8.40 13.52 3.36
N ARG A 303 8.43 13.79 4.67
CA ARG A 303 7.22 14.02 5.49
C ARG A 303 6.96 15.51 5.64
N PHE A 304 5.71 15.89 5.44
CA PHE A 304 5.14 17.22 5.63
C PHE A 304 4.05 17.15 6.70
N LYS A 305 3.37 18.26 6.99
CA LYS A 305 2.32 18.28 8.01
C LYS A 305 1.14 17.40 7.58
N GLY A 306 0.99 16.23 8.21
CA GLY A 306 -0.08 15.25 7.93
C GLY A 306 -0.04 14.62 6.53
N VAL A 307 1.07 14.78 5.79
CA VAL A 307 1.24 14.20 4.46
C VAL A 307 2.63 13.59 4.32
N LEU A 308 2.67 12.36 3.84
CA LEU A 308 3.89 11.69 3.41
C LEU A 308 3.95 11.69 1.89
N VAL A 309 5.06 12.16 1.32
CA VAL A 309 5.33 12.08 -0.12
C VAL A 309 6.58 11.27 -0.35
N TYR A 310 6.49 10.24 -1.20
CA TYR A 310 7.66 9.47 -1.61
C TYR A 310 7.65 9.19 -3.11
N VAL A 311 8.85 8.97 -3.63
CA VAL A 311 9.12 8.75 -5.04
C VAL A 311 9.91 7.46 -5.19
N ASN A 312 9.41 6.54 -6.01
CA ASN A 312 10.07 5.26 -6.26
C ASN A 312 11.22 5.40 -7.27
N ASN A 313 11.81 4.27 -7.67
CA ASN A 313 12.93 4.29 -8.60
C ASN A 313 12.51 4.94 -9.93
N VAL A 314 13.40 5.78 -10.47
CA VAL A 314 13.17 6.54 -11.69
C VAL A 314 13.59 5.68 -12.86
N GLU A 315 12.64 5.09 -13.58
CA GLU A 315 12.90 4.45 -14.86
C GLU A 315 12.84 5.52 -15.96
N ARG A 316 13.90 5.67 -16.75
CA ARG A 316 13.97 6.63 -17.88
C ARG A 316 13.59 8.09 -17.54
N GLY A 317 13.88 8.55 -16.32
CA GLY A 317 13.56 9.92 -15.90
C GLY A 317 12.11 10.13 -15.43
N GLN A 318 11.30 9.06 -15.33
CA GLN A 318 9.92 9.09 -14.86
C GLN A 318 9.82 8.57 -13.41
N PRO A 319 9.54 9.45 -12.44
CA PRO A 319 9.26 9.04 -11.07
C PRO A 319 7.80 8.59 -10.91
N GLU A 320 7.58 7.44 -10.26
CA GLU A 320 6.28 7.15 -9.65
C GLU A 320 6.20 7.85 -8.29
N ILE A 321 5.18 8.69 -8.13
CA ILE A 321 4.97 9.56 -6.98
C ILE A 321 3.82 9.01 -6.15
N TYR A 322 4.03 8.93 -4.85
CA TYR A 322 3.03 8.49 -3.89
C TYR A 322 2.79 9.60 -2.89
N VAL A 323 1.52 9.91 -2.67
CA VAL A 323 1.08 10.90 -1.69
C VAL A 323 0.13 10.19 -0.73
N VAL A 324 0.48 10.17 0.55
CA VAL A 324 -0.31 9.54 1.61
C VAL A 324 -0.80 10.60 2.58
N LEU A 325 -2.11 10.67 2.75
CA LEU A 325 -2.79 11.51 3.75
C LEU A 325 -2.83 10.71 5.06
N GLU A 326 -1.97 11.07 6.02
CA GLU A 326 -1.66 10.22 7.17
C GLU A 326 -2.88 9.94 8.06
N GLU A 327 -3.61 10.97 8.50
CA GLU A 327 -4.81 10.79 9.35
C GLU A 327 -5.99 10.15 8.61
N ALA A 328 -6.09 10.41 7.29
CA ALA A 328 -7.14 9.83 6.46
C ALA A 328 -6.85 8.38 6.06
N HIS A 329 -5.59 7.92 6.16
CA HIS A 329 -5.14 6.62 5.65
C HIS A 329 -5.46 6.43 4.15
N ILE A 330 -5.48 7.51 3.36
CA ILE A 330 -5.74 7.49 1.92
C ILE A 330 -4.43 7.73 1.18
N GLY A 331 -4.11 6.83 0.25
CA GLY A 331 -2.93 6.91 -0.58
C GLY A 331 -3.27 7.09 -2.04
N VAL A 332 -2.50 7.92 -2.73
CA VAL A 332 -2.63 8.19 -4.15
C VAL A 332 -1.28 7.97 -4.82
N ARG A 333 -1.25 7.10 -5.83
CA ARG A 333 -0.11 6.89 -6.73
C ARG A 333 -0.36 7.67 -8.02
N ILE A 334 0.62 8.46 -8.40
CA ILE A 334 0.65 9.26 -9.62
C ILE A 334 1.89 8.87 -10.40
N ARG A 335 1.71 8.55 -11.68
CA ARG A 335 2.82 8.31 -12.59
C ARG A 335 2.50 8.89 -13.96
N GLU A 336 3.51 9.15 -14.76
CA GLU A 336 3.29 9.44 -16.17
C GLU A 336 2.82 8.15 -16.88
N SER A 337 1.77 8.24 -17.69
CA SER A 337 1.12 7.05 -18.24
C SER A 337 2.09 6.18 -19.03
N TYR A 338 1.99 4.87 -18.77
CA TYR A 338 2.76 3.78 -19.40
C TYR A 338 4.28 3.82 -19.22
N ALA A 339 4.84 4.81 -18.53
CA ALA A 339 6.28 5.01 -18.40
C ALA A 339 7.04 4.90 -19.76
N LEU A 340 6.41 5.39 -20.83
CA LEU A 340 6.96 5.34 -22.18
C LEU A 340 7.56 6.69 -22.57
N ASP A 341 8.74 6.62 -23.17
CA ASP A 341 9.34 7.69 -23.95
C ASP A 341 9.23 7.34 -25.43
N ILE A 342 8.85 8.33 -26.25
CA ILE A 342 8.84 8.18 -27.70
C ILE A 342 10.06 8.90 -28.27
N ASP A 343 10.86 8.16 -29.03
CA ASP A 343 11.95 8.71 -29.83
C ASP A 343 11.36 9.44 -31.04
N ARG A 344 11.32 10.78 -30.99
CA ARG A 344 10.91 11.60 -32.14
C ARG A 344 12.07 11.88 -33.08
N LEU A 345 13.27 11.99 -32.53
CA LEU A 345 14.53 12.14 -33.25
C LEU A 345 15.55 11.17 -32.65
N PRO A 346 16.62 10.80 -33.37
CA PRO A 346 17.65 9.86 -32.92
C PRO A 346 18.34 10.19 -31.58
N MET A 347 18.07 11.36 -31.00
CA MET A 347 18.62 11.85 -29.73
C MET A 347 17.59 12.62 -28.86
N TYR A 348 16.29 12.54 -29.17
CA TYR A 348 15.25 13.27 -28.43
C TYR A 348 14.10 12.34 -28.01
N GLN A 349 14.08 12.05 -26.71
CA GLN A 349 13.03 11.29 -26.03
C GLN A 349 12.02 12.23 -25.40
N GLU A 350 10.79 12.17 -25.90
CA GLU A 350 9.68 12.94 -25.35
C GLU A 350 8.71 12.03 -24.61
N SER A 351 8.33 12.48 -23.42
CA SER A 351 7.33 11.81 -22.62
C SER A 351 5.92 12.30 -22.95
N MET A 352 4.93 11.45 -22.68
CA MET A 352 3.56 11.66 -23.16
C MET A 352 2.77 12.72 -22.40
N GLY A 353 3.21 13.13 -21.20
CA GLY A 353 2.62 14.24 -20.46
C GLY A 353 1.19 14.03 -20.00
N MET A 354 0.81 12.77 -19.85
CA MET A 354 -0.46 12.32 -19.33
C MET A 354 -0.19 11.60 -18.01
N LEU A 355 -1.06 11.79 -17.02
CA LEU A 355 -0.90 11.19 -15.71
C LEU A 355 -1.90 10.05 -15.51
N ASP A 356 -1.39 8.91 -15.10
CA ASP A 356 -2.20 7.85 -14.49
C ASP A 356 -2.32 8.14 -13.00
N VAL A 357 -3.53 7.99 -12.46
CA VAL A 357 -3.80 8.18 -11.04
C VAL A 357 -4.47 6.94 -10.49
N GLN A 358 -3.89 6.37 -9.43
CA GLN A 358 -4.46 5.27 -8.68
C GLN A 358 -4.67 5.72 -7.23
N LEU A 359 -5.78 5.36 -6.63
CA LEU A 359 -6.10 5.74 -5.25
C LEU A 359 -6.61 4.54 -4.45
N ALA A 360 -6.35 4.56 -3.14
CA ALA A 360 -6.83 3.55 -2.21
C ALA A 360 -7.59 4.20 -1.06
N VAL A 361 -8.83 3.76 -0.85
CA VAL A 361 -9.69 4.19 0.27
C VAL A 361 -9.78 3.05 1.30
N PRO A 362 -9.43 3.30 2.56
CA PRO A 362 -9.47 2.29 3.62
C PRO A 362 -10.92 1.95 4.01
N PRO A 363 -11.15 0.74 4.57
CA PRO A 363 -12.49 0.24 4.90
C PRO A 363 -13.22 1.06 5.96
N GLN A 364 -12.51 1.88 6.75
CA GLN A 364 -13.10 2.78 7.75
C GLN A 364 -14.12 3.78 7.17
N TYR A 365 -14.07 4.03 5.86
CA TYR A 365 -15.03 4.90 5.17
C TYR A 365 -16.27 4.15 4.63
N GLY A 366 -16.37 2.84 4.83
CA GLY A 366 -17.54 2.05 4.46
C GLY A 366 -17.68 1.73 2.98
N VAL A 367 -16.62 1.92 2.19
CA VAL A 367 -16.61 1.49 0.78
C VAL A 367 -16.29 0.02 0.73
N ARG A 368 -17.21 -0.75 0.15
CA ARG A 368 -16.92 -2.15 -0.12
C ARG A 368 -16.15 -2.28 -1.44
N PRO A 369 -15.00 -2.96 -1.44
CA PRO A 369 -14.17 -3.09 -2.63
C PRO A 369 -14.83 -3.90 -3.77
N ASP A 370 -15.78 -4.77 -3.43
CA ASP A 370 -16.53 -5.63 -4.36
C ASP A 370 -17.65 -4.89 -5.13
N GLY A 371 -17.95 -3.64 -4.77
CA GLY A 371 -19.02 -2.85 -5.36
C GLY A 371 -20.43 -3.18 -4.84
N ASP A 372 -20.58 -4.05 -3.84
CA ASP A 372 -21.90 -4.35 -3.25
C ASP A 372 -22.41 -3.17 -2.42
N LYS A 373 -23.55 -2.60 -2.83
CA LYS A 373 -24.20 -1.45 -2.18
C LYS A 373 -25.50 -1.81 -1.46
N THR A 374 -25.91 -3.08 -1.45
CA THR A 374 -27.26 -3.54 -1.00
C THR A 374 -27.65 -3.10 0.42
N ARG A 375 -26.68 -3.03 1.34
CA ARG A 375 -26.90 -2.64 2.74
C ARG A 375 -26.15 -1.37 3.16
N GLU A 376 -25.64 -0.63 2.19
CA GLU A 376 -24.77 0.50 2.50
C GLU A 376 -25.53 1.61 3.23
N THR A 377 -26.75 1.95 2.80
CA THR A 377 -27.55 2.99 3.48
C THR A 377 -27.85 2.64 4.94
N GLU A 378 -28.16 1.38 5.24
CA GLU A 378 -28.37 0.90 6.61
C GLU A 378 -27.06 0.99 7.43
N GLN A 379 -25.93 0.57 6.86
CA GLN A 379 -24.63 0.62 7.52
C GLN A 379 -24.16 2.05 7.78
N ARG A 380 -24.33 2.96 6.81
CA ARG A 380 -24.00 4.37 6.97
C ARG A 380 -24.78 5.02 8.11
N GLN A 381 -26.08 4.73 8.23
CA GLN A 381 -26.90 5.23 9.32
C GLN A 381 -26.52 4.62 10.68
N ARG A 382 -26.23 3.31 10.72
CA ARG A 382 -25.87 2.61 11.96
C ARG A 382 -24.50 3.01 12.50
N TYR A 383 -23.52 3.19 11.62
CA TYR A 383 -22.13 3.43 11.99
C TYR A 383 -21.69 4.89 11.78
N ASN A 384 -22.61 5.78 11.38
CA ASN A 384 -22.35 7.19 11.09
C ASN A 384 -21.18 7.39 10.11
N LEU A 385 -21.17 6.60 9.02
CA LEU A 385 -20.12 6.62 8.01
C LEU A 385 -20.34 7.80 7.04
N PRO A 386 -19.27 8.48 6.59
CA PRO A 386 -19.39 9.60 5.66
C PRO A 386 -19.89 9.15 4.29
N ARG A 387 -20.61 10.04 3.61
CA ARG A 387 -20.99 9.85 2.20
C ARG A 387 -19.84 10.27 1.30
N ILE A 388 -19.29 9.32 0.55
CA ILE A 388 -18.18 9.55 -0.38
C ILE A 388 -18.72 9.82 -1.76
N SER A 389 -18.13 10.78 -2.47
CA SER A 389 -18.55 11.14 -3.82
C SER A 389 -17.39 11.72 -4.62
N GLY A 390 -17.52 11.72 -5.95
CA GLY A 390 -16.52 12.25 -6.89
C GLY A 390 -16.41 11.37 -8.12
N LEU A 391 -15.49 11.70 -9.04
CA LEU A 391 -15.24 10.87 -10.24
C LEU A 391 -14.90 9.41 -9.92
N MET A 392 -14.26 9.18 -8.77
CA MET A 392 -13.88 7.83 -8.33
C MET A 392 -14.99 7.11 -7.57
N ARG A 393 -16.16 7.75 -7.43
CA ARG A 393 -17.39 7.16 -6.91
C ARG A 393 -18.60 7.97 -7.41
N PRO A 394 -18.90 7.93 -8.72
CA PRO A 394 -19.82 8.88 -9.35
C PRO A 394 -21.29 8.56 -9.08
N PHE A 395 -21.62 7.31 -8.76
CA PHE A 395 -22.98 6.85 -8.54
C PHE A 395 -23.15 6.21 -7.15
N PRO A 396 -23.02 6.99 -6.06
CA PRO A 396 -23.00 6.44 -4.70
C PRO A 396 -24.32 5.77 -4.27
N ASP A 397 -25.44 6.06 -4.96
CA ASP A 397 -26.77 5.52 -4.66
C ASP A 397 -27.30 4.53 -5.72
N GLN A 398 -26.56 4.31 -6.81
CA GLN A 398 -26.91 3.33 -7.83
C GLN A 398 -26.13 2.03 -7.58
N THR A 399 -26.71 0.89 -7.96
CA THR A 399 -26.01 -0.40 -7.92
C THR A 399 -24.82 -0.40 -8.86
N SER A 400 -23.67 -0.85 -8.38
CA SER A 400 -22.47 -0.95 -9.21
C SER A 400 -22.48 -2.20 -10.09
N ALA A 401 -21.68 -2.14 -11.15
CA ALA A 401 -21.43 -3.27 -12.02
C ALA A 401 -20.73 -4.41 -11.27
N SER A 402 -20.85 -5.63 -11.82
CA SER A 402 -20.09 -6.79 -11.32
C SER A 402 -18.59 -6.59 -11.51
N VAL A 403 -17.76 -7.12 -10.61
CA VAL A 403 -16.29 -7.05 -10.74
C VAL A 403 -15.80 -7.71 -12.02
N PHE A 404 -16.50 -8.73 -12.48
CA PHE A 404 -16.20 -9.46 -13.71
C PHE A 404 -16.67 -8.78 -15.00
N GLN A 405 -17.53 -7.76 -14.90
CA GLN A 405 -18.05 -7.09 -16.08
C GLN A 405 -16.99 -6.15 -16.66
N GLY A 406 -16.56 -6.40 -17.90
CA GLY A 406 -15.65 -5.51 -18.63
C GLY A 406 -16.32 -4.18 -19.04
N LEU A 407 -15.51 -3.25 -19.54
CA LEU A 407 -16.00 -2.00 -20.10
C LEU A 407 -16.64 -2.27 -21.47
N THR A 408 -17.82 -1.71 -21.73
CA THR A 408 -18.54 -1.87 -23.01
C THR A 408 -18.50 -0.57 -23.82
N LEU A 409 -18.80 -0.65 -25.11
CA LEU A 409 -18.81 0.54 -25.98
C LEU A 409 -19.87 1.58 -25.56
N ASN A 410 -20.93 1.16 -24.86
CA ASN A 410 -21.94 2.06 -24.32
C ASN A 410 -21.44 2.88 -23.12
N ASP A 411 -20.38 2.43 -22.46
CA ASP A 411 -19.76 3.12 -21.31
C ASP A 411 -18.76 4.20 -21.76
N VAL A 412 -18.55 4.32 -23.07
CA VAL A 412 -17.64 5.30 -23.66
C VAL A 412 -18.36 6.64 -23.83
N ASN A 413 -18.02 7.60 -22.96
CA ASN A 413 -18.56 8.95 -22.95
C ASN A 413 -20.11 9.00 -23.07
N SER A 414 -20.78 8.08 -22.37
CA SER A 414 -22.24 7.98 -22.36
C SER A 414 -22.87 9.32 -21.95
N GLU A 415 -23.84 9.81 -22.71
CA GLU A 415 -24.46 11.12 -22.46
C GLU A 415 -25.07 11.23 -21.06
N THR A 416 -25.65 10.13 -20.55
CA THR A 416 -26.25 10.09 -19.22
C THR A 416 -25.19 10.23 -18.12
N ILE A 417 -24.11 9.45 -18.20
CA ILE A 417 -22.97 9.48 -17.27
C ILE A 417 -22.29 10.84 -17.34
N ARG A 418 -22.04 11.33 -18.56
CA ARG A 418 -21.38 12.60 -18.85
C ARG A 418 -22.10 13.77 -18.18
N GLN A 419 -23.40 13.91 -18.42
CA GLN A 419 -24.19 14.99 -17.83
C GLN A 419 -24.26 14.89 -16.30
N GLN A 420 -24.41 13.68 -15.75
CA GLN A 420 -24.42 13.48 -14.30
C GLN A 420 -23.08 13.87 -13.66
N ILE A 421 -21.96 13.48 -14.26
CA ILE A 421 -20.63 13.84 -13.76
C ILE A 421 -20.41 15.35 -13.83
N ILE A 422 -20.70 15.98 -14.97
CA ILE A 422 -20.56 17.43 -15.15
C ILE A 422 -21.38 18.18 -14.09
N ASN A 423 -22.66 17.83 -13.93
CA ASN A 423 -23.59 18.55 -13.06
C ASN A 423 -23.32 18.34 -11.56
N ASN A 424 -22.66 17.24 -11.17
CA ASN A 424 -22.40 16.92 -9.77
C ASN A 424 -20.97 17.26 -9.32
N TYR A 425 -19.97 17.13 -10.20
CA TYR A 425 -18.56 17.09 -9.79
C TYR A 425 -17.65 18.12 -10.47
N ARG A 426 -18.12 18.85 -11.48
CA ARG A 426 -17.32 19.91 -12.12
C ARG A 426 -17.16 21.10 -11.17
N ILE A 427 -15.94 21.61 -11.09
CA ILE A 427 -15.61 22.83 -10.36
C ILE A 427 -15.84 24.06 -11.24
N VAL A 428 -16.56 25.03 -10.67
CA VAL A 428 -16.89 26.31 -11.32
C VAL A 428 -15.63 27.15 -11.49
N GLY A 429 -15.52 27.87 -12.61
CA GLY A 429 -14.36 28.72 -12.89
C GLY A 429 -13.09 27.93 -13.22
N SER A 430 -13.24 26.72 -13.79
CA SER A 430 -12.12 25.93 -14.32
C SER A 430 -11.47 26.56 -15.57
N GLY A 431 -12.00 27.67 -16.08
CA GLY A 431 -11.39 28.48 -17.14
C GLY A 431 -11.79 28.09 -18.56
N GLU A 432 -12.75 27.17 -18.71
CA GLU A 432 -13.23 26.70 -20.01
C GLU A 432 -14.70 27.11 -20.28
N PRO A 433 -15.13 27.21 -21.56
CA PRO A 433 -16.51 27.52 -21.90
C PRO A 433 -17.51 26.60 -21.18
N GLY A 434 -18.51 27.19 -20.52
CA GLY A 434 -19.52 26.46 -19.74
C GLY A 434 -19.12 26.07 -18.32
N SER A 435 -17.88 26.35 -17.88
CA SER A 435 -17.45 26.18 -16.48
C SER A 435 -18.00 27.24 -15.52
N GLU A 436 -18.77 28.21 -16.03
CA GLU A 436 -19.40 29.28 -15.26
C GLU A 436 -20.76 28.88 -14.65
N GLN A 437 -21.32 27.74 -15.09
CA GLN A 437 -22.59 27.24 -14.56
C GLN A 437 -22.37 26.52 -13.23
N ASN A 438 -23.13 26.92 -12.20
CA ASN A 438 -23.12 26.24 -10.91
C ASN A 438 -23.62 24.80 -11.06
N PRO A 439 -23.00 23.82 -10.36
CA PRO A 439 -23.44 22.42 -10.41
C PRO A 439 -24.86 22.26 -9.86
N VAL A 440 -25.81 21.89 -10.72
CA VAL A 440 -27.25 21.81 -10.42
C VAL A 440 -27.66 20.45 -9.83
N GLY A 441 -26.77 19.46 -9.82
CA GLY A 441 -27.10 18.10 -9.43
C GLY A 441 -27.29 17.91 -7.93
N THR A 442 -28.14 16.96 -7.51
CA THR A 442 -28.46 16.72 -6.09
C THR A 442 -27.26 16.24 -5.27
N LEU A 443 -26.23 15.69 -5.92
CA LEU A 443 -24.99 15.27 -5.26
C LEU A 443 -24.02 16.45 -5.06
N SER A 444 -24.24 17.60 -5.72
CA SER A 444 -23.42 18.81 -5.57
C SER A 444 -23.59 19.51 -4.22
N GLN A 445 -24.67 19.22 -3.50
CA GLN A 445 -24.97 19.88 -2.23
C GLN A 445 -23.95 19.51 -1.15
N GLY A 446 -23.17 20.50 -0.71
CA GLY A 446 -22.12 20.32 0.30
C GLY A 446 -20.77 19.85 -0.24
N LEU A 447 -20.63 19.72 -1.57
CA LEU A 447 -19.33 19.52 -2.21
C LEU A 447 -18.55 20.85 -2.25
N PRO A 448 -17.22 20.84 -2.06
CA PRO A 448 -16.42 22.04 -2.19
C PRO A 448 -16.44 22.53 -3.63
N SER A 449 -16.74 23.82 -3.81
CA SER A 449 -16.75 24.51 -5.11
C SER A 449 -15.45 25.23 -5.43
N ASP A 450 -14.54 25.35 -4.46
CA ASP A 450 -13.29 26.06 -4.66
C ASP A 450 -12.34 25.25 -5.54
N ASN A 451 -11.75 25.90 -6.53
CA ASN A 451 -10.72 25.31 -7.37
C ASN A 451 -9.37 25.29 -6.62
N MET A 452 -8.90 24.09 -6.24
CA MET A 452 -7.67 23.93 -5.48
C MET A 452 -6.42 24.32 -6.28
N PHE A 453 -6.47 24.33 -7.61
CA PHE A 453 -5.32 24.71 -8.46
C PHE A 453 -5.10 26.22 -8.54
N THR A 454 -6.13 27.03 -8.28
CA THR A 454 -6.06 28.49 -8.36
C THR A 454 -6.18 29.17 -6.99
N THR A 455 -6.77 28.50 -6.00
CA THR A 455 -6.90 29.00 -4.63
C THR A 455 -5.73 28.55 -3.75
N SER A 456 -5.45 29.34 -2.71
CA SER A 456 -4.44 29.05 -1.67
C SER A 456 -5.05 29.12 -0.28
N LYS A 457 -4.57 28.29 0.65
CA LYS A 457 -4.85 28.46 2.08
C LYS A 457 -4.22 29.75 2.59
N ASP A 458 -4.79 30.32 3.65
CA ASP A 458 -4.24 31.53 4.27
C ASP A 458 -2.79 31.37 4.74
N GLU A 459 -2.44 30.18 5.26
CA GLU A 459 -1.07 29.86 5.68
C GLU A 459 -0.08 29.80 4.51
N ASP A 460 -0.56 29.44 3.32
CA ASP A 460 0.23 29.22 2.10
C ASP A 460 0.30 30.46 1.21
N LYS A 461 -0.64 31.41 1.35
CA LYS A 461 -0.68 32.67 0.56
C LYS A 461 0.62 33.46 0.60
N LYS A 462 1.38 33.36 1.69
CA LYS A 462 2.71 33.99 1.82
C LYS A 462 3.72 33.51 0.77
N PHE A 463 3.50 32.34 0.18
CA PHE A 463 4.34 31.75 -0.85
C PHE A 463 3.78 31.96 -2.28
N ASP A 464 2.63 32.59 -2.45
CA ASP A 464 2.06 32.87 -3.79
C ASP A 464 2.86 33.90 -4.59
N VAL A 465 3.75 34.63 -3.92
CA VAL A 465 4.69 35.57 -4.57
C VAL A 465 5.68 34.85 -5.47
N PHE A 466 5.95 33.56 -5.21
CA PHE A 466 6.90 32.77 -5.97
C PHE A 466 6.32 32.37 -7.34
N PRO A 467 7.05 32.56 -8.47
CA PRO A 467 6.62 32.14 -9.80
C PRO A 467 6.20 30.66 -9.88
N GLU A 468 6.77 29.83 -9.02
CA GLU A 468 6.48 28.41 -8.86
C GLU A 468 5.01 28.16 -8.46
N ALA A 469 4.41 29.05 -7.64
CA ALA A 469 3.01 28.95 -7.25
C ALA A 469 2.04 29.20 -8.43
N ASN A 470 2.50 29.88 -9.49
CA ASN A 470 1.73 30.09 -10.72
C ASN A 470 1.82 28.89 -11.68
N LEU A 471 2.74 27.93 -11.45
CA LEU A 471 2.86 26.76 -12.32
C LEU A 471 1.66 25.81 -12.21
N ARG A 472 1.00 25.78 -11.04
CA ARG A 472 -0.20 24.96 -10.81
C ARG A 472 -1.48 25.55 -11.41
N SER A 473 -1.58 26.87 -11.58
CA SER A 473 -2.83 27.53 -11.96
C SER A 473 -3.08 27.56 -13.47
N GLY A 474 -2.02 27.58 -14.28
CA GLY A 474 -2.14 27.63 -15.74
C GLY A 474 -2.36 26.25 -16.39
N PRO A 475 -3.04 26.18 -17.55
CA PRO A 475 -3.17 24.96 -18.32
C PRO A 475 -1.81 24.48 -18.84
N ILE A 476 -1.67 23.15 -18.97
CA ILE A 476 -0.49 22.51 -19.54
C ILE A 476 -0.57 22.53 -21.07
N TYR A 477 -1.70 22.11 -21.61
CA TYR A 477 -2.03 22.08 -23.02
C TYR A 477 -2.94 23.25 -23.38
N LYS A 478 -2.35 24.45 -23.44
CA LYS A 478 -3.09 25.63 -23.88
C LYS A 478 -3.38 25.52 -25.39
N MET A 479 -4.64 25.32 -25.74
CA MET A 479 -5.09 25.35 -27.13
C MET A 479 -4.88 26.74 -27.74
N ALA A 480 -4.57 26.79 -29.02
CA ALA A 480 -4.55 28.05 -29.75
C ALA A 480 -5.97 28.63 -29.88
N PRO A 481 -6.16 29.97 -29.82
CA PRO A 481 -7.49 30.59 -29.89
C PRO A 481 -8.32 30.21 -31.13
N MET A 482 -7.66 29.85 -32.23
CA MET A 482 -8.33 29.39 -33.46
C MET A 482 -9.15 28.09 -33.26
N TYR A 483 -8.81 27.27 -32.27
CA TYR A 483 -9.49 26.01 -31.94
C TYR A 483 -10.45 26.13 -30.75
N ASP A 484 -10.52 27.30 -30.10
CA ASP A 484 -11.31 27.57 -28.88
C ASP A 484 -12.68 28.21 -29.21
N MET A 485 -12.88 28.68 -30.45
CA MET A 485 -14.11 29.38 -30.84
C MET A 485 -15.28 28.39 -31.04
N PRO A 486 -16.48 28.68 -30.50
CA PRO A 486 -17.66 27.88 -30.78
C PRO A 486 -18.02 27.99 -32.27
N LEU A 487 -18.66 26.96 -32.80
CA LEU A 487 -19.09 26.76 -34.21
C LEU A 487 -20.04 27.84 -34.79
N VAL A 488 -20.15 29.02 -34.17
CA VAL A 488 -21.08 30.08 -34.55
C VAL A 488 -20.31 31.18 -35.28
N ASN A 489 -20.65 31.37 -36.57
CA ASN A 489 -20.06 32.27 -37.56
C ASN A 489 -18.76 31.79 -38.20
N LEU A 490 -18.85 30.70 -38.96
CA LEU A 490 -17.81 30.29 -39.91
C LEU A 490 -17.67 31.35 -41.00
N GLN A 491 -16.60 32.15 -40.95
CA GLN A 491 -16.07 32.75 -42.17
C GLN A 491 -15.70 31.62 -43.16
N PRO A 492 -15.75 31.83 -44.49
CA PRO A 492 -15.49 30.77 -45.48
C PRO A 492 -14.11 30.09 -45.35
N PHE A 493 -13.16 30.70 -44.65
CA PHE A 493 -11.87 30.08 -44.31
C PHE A 493 -11.95 29.09 -43.13
N GLN A 494 -12.80 29.37 -42.12
CA GLN A 494 -12.98 28.50 -40.95
C GLN A 494 -13.75 27.21 -41.30
N SER A 495 -14.67 27.24 -42.26
CA SER A 495 -15.39 26.02 -42.69
C SER A 495 -14.46 25.02 -43.39
N ALA A 496 -13.51 25.51 -44.21
CA ALA A 496 -12.50 24.67 -44.85
C ALA A 496 -11.52 24.08 -43.83
N VAL A 497 -11.04 24.88 -42.88
CA VAL A 497 -10.18 24.41 -41.78
C VAL A 497 -10.92 23.40 -40.91
N ASN A 498 -12.18 23.63 -40.56
CA ASN A 498 -12.98 22.68 -39.76
C ASN A 498 -13.28 21.36 -40.49
N LEU A 499 -13.48 21.38 -41.81
CA LEU A 499 -13.66 20.16 -42.60
C LEU A 499 -12.36 19.36 -42.71
N GLN A 500 -11.24 20.03 -42.97
CA GLN A 500 -9.90 19.43 -43.00
C GLN A 500 -9.50 18.88 -41.61
N TYR A 501 -9.86 19.61 -40.56
CA TYR A 501 -9.68 19.24 -39.16
C TYR A 501 -10.58 18.06 -38.73
N GLY A 502 -11.81 18.00 -39.23
CA GLY A 502 -12.72 16.87 -39.03
C GLY A 502 -12.21 15.59 -39.70
N LEU A 503 -11.60 15.69 -40.89
CA LEU A 503 -11.00 14.56 -41.60
C LEU A 503 -9.73 14.03 -40.91
N GLN A 504 -8.94 14.88 -40.25
CA GLN A 504 -7.74 14.48 -39.50
C GLN A 504 -8.03 13.75 -38.17
N ARG A 505 -9.28 13.78 -37.70
CA ARG A 505 -9.73 13.11 -36.46
C ARG A 505 -10.12 11.64 -36.66
N CYS A 506 -10.30 11.20 -37.90
CA CYS A 506 -10.48 9.80 -38.19
C CYS A 506 -9.13 9.08 -38.04
N PRO A 507 -9.10 7.87 -37.47
CA PRO A 507 -7.90 7.05 -37.51
C PRO A 507 -7.50 6.78 -38.96
N ASP A 508 -6.19 6.85 -39.25
CA ASP A 508 -5.68 6.67 -40.62
C ASP A 508 -5.98 5.25 -41.15
N ASP A 509 -6.07 4.28 -40.24
CA ASP A 509 -6.45 2.90 -40.53
C ASP A 509 -7.37 2.35 -39.44
N ALA A 510 -8.68 2.36 -39.69
CA ALA A 510 -9.66 1.79 -38.76
C ALA A 510 -9.62 0.25 -38.74
N SER A 511 -9.13 -0.38 -39.81
CA SER A 511 -9.09 -1.84 -39.92
C SER A 511 -7.99 -2.44 -39.04
N SER A 512 -6.82 -1.79 -38.98
CA SER A 512 -5.73 -2.20 -38.10
C SER A 512 -6.13 -2.13 -36.64
N ILE A 513 -6.84 -1.07 -36.23
CA ILE A 513 -7.30 -0.87 -34.84
C ILE A 513 -8.16 -2.05 -34.37
N ILE A 514 -9.14 -2.45 -35.18
CA ILE A 514 -10.03 -3.56 -34.84
C ILE A 514 -9.25 -4.87 -34.82
N SER A 515 -8.34 -5.08 -35.78
CA SER A 515 -7.52 -6.30 -35.84
C SER A 515 -6.55 -6.44 -34.66
N ASP A 516 -6.01 -5.33 -34.18
CA ASP A 516 -4.99 -5.29 -33.13
C ASP A 516 -5.60 -5.35 -31.72
N CYS A 517 -6.68 -4.59 -31.46
CA CYS A 517 -7.29 -4.49 -30.14
C CYS A 517 -8.39 -5.53 -29.87
N GLY A 518 -8.96 -6.14 -30.93
CA GLY A 518 -10.11 -7.04 -30.80
C GLY A 518 -11.29 -6.38 -30.08
N ASP A 519 -11.80 -7.01 -29.03
CA ASP A 519 -12.94 -6.54 -28.23
C ASP A 519 -12.56 -5.62 -27.05
N SER A 520 -11.27 -5.32 -26.88
CA SER A 520 -10.82 -4.48 -25.76
C SER A 520 -11.20 -3.01 -25.98
N VAL A 521 -12.27 -2.56 -25.32
CA VAL A 521 -12.77 -1.17 -25.44
C VAL A 521 -11.73 -0.13 -25.01
N PRO A 522 -10.96 -0.29 -23.90
CA PRO A 522 -9.89 0.64 -23.54
C PRO A 522 -8.82 0.77 -24.64
N CYS A 523 -8.43 -0.35 -25.27
CA CYS A 523 -7.47 -0.36 -26.38
C CYS A 523 -8.04 0.36 -27.60
N LEU A 524 -9.26 -0.02 -28.04
CA LEU A 524 -9.92 0.58 -29.20
C LEU A 524 -10.04 2.10 -29.06
N TYR A 525 -10.47 2.56 -27.88
CA TYR A 525 -10.66 3.98 -27.60
C TYR A 525 -9.34 4.76 -27.60
N ASN A 526 -8.33 4.29 -26.86
CA ASN A 526 -7.04 4.97 -26.81
C ASN A 526 -6.33 4.93 -28.18
N TYR A 527 -6.39 3.81 -28.91
CA TYR A 527 -5.83 3.74 -30.26
C TYR A 527 -6.54 4.74 -31.18
N ALA A 528 -7.87 4.80 -31.18
CA ALA A 528 -8.62 5.70 -32.05
C ALA A 528 -8.32 7.18 -31.76
N LEU A 529 -8.25 7.59 -30.48
CA LEU A 529 -8.13 9.01 -30.13
C LEU A 529 -6.70 9.51 -29.95
N LEU A 530 -5.80 8.70 -29.39
CA LEU A 530 -4.38 9.05 -29.26
C LEU A 530 -3.60 8.71 -30.54
N GLN A 531 -4.19 7.91 -31.43
CA GLN A 531 -3.62 7.51 -32.73
C GLN A 531 -2.22 6.89 -32.59
N SER A 532 -2.02 6.12 -31.52
CA SER A 532 -0.77 5.43 -31.22
C SER A 532 -1.05 3.98 -30.82
N LYS A 533 -0.50 3.04 -31.61
CA LYS A 533 -0.60 1.60 -31.36
C LYS A 533 0.03 1.20 -30.03
N VAL A 534 1.20 1.77 -29.73
CA VAL A 534 1.97 1.43 -28.53
C VAL A 534 1.18 1.81 -27.27
N LEU A 535 0.61 3.02 -27.22
CA LEU A 535 -0.19 3.46 -26.07
C LEU A 535 -1.46 2.62 -25.88
N ALA A 536 -2.04 2.12 -26.98
CA ALA A 536 -3.23 1.29 -26.91
C ALA A 536 -2.94 -0.08 -26.28
N PHE A 537 -1.81 -0.71 -26.64
CA PHE A 537 -1.40 -1.98 -26.04
C PHE A 537 -0.99 -1.83 -24.59
N GLU A 538 -0.25 -0.78 -24.24
CA GLU A 538 0.07 -0.51 -22.83
C GLU A 538 -1.17 -0.22 -21.98
N GLU A 539 -2.20 0.43 -22.55
CA GLU A 539 -3.50 0.58 -21.87
C GLU A 539 -4.16 -0.77 -21.61
N GLN A 540 -4.18 -1.64 -22.62
CA GLN A 540 -4.76 -2.96 -22.49
C GLN A 540 -4.05 -3.77 -21.39
N ASP A 541 -2.73 -3.74 -21.37
CA ASP A 541 -1.93 -4.45 -20.37
C ASP A 541 -2.11 -3.85 -18.97
N ALA A 542 -2.11 -2.52 -18.85
CA ALA A 542 -2.36 -1.84 -17.58
C ALA A 542 -3.76 -2.15 -17.03
N TRP A 543 -4.79 -2.14 -17.89
CA TRP A 543 -6.17 -2.46 -17.54
C TRP A 543 -6.30 -3.90 -17.04
N ASN A 544 -5.73 -4.86 -17.77
CA ASN A 544 -5.79 -6.29 -17.43
C ASN A 544 -5.00 -6.60 -16.15
N SER A 545 -3.81 -6.00 -15.99
CA SER A 545 -2.99 -6.15 -14.79
C SER A 545 -3.73 -5.62 -13.57
N PHE A 546 -4.27 -4.40 -13.66
CA PHE A 546 -5.03 -3.82 -12.55
C PHE A 546 -6.27 -4.65 -12.19
N ALA A 547 -7.03 -5.12 -13.19
CA ALA A 547 -8.20 -5.95 -12.94
C ALA A 547 -7.85 -7.25 -12.19
N THR A 548 -6.77 -7.92 -12.61
CA THR A 548 -6.31 -9.17 -11.98
C THR A 548 -5.80 -8.94 -10.56
N GLU A 549 -4.93 -7.95 -10.38
CA GLU A 549 -4.35 -7.61 -9.08
C GLU A 549 -5.40 -7.17 -8.08
N ARG A 550 -6.38 -6.36 -8.53
CA ARG A 550 -7.53 -5.94 -7.73
C ARG A 550 -8.34 -7.16 -7.29
N MET A 551 -8.61 -8.11 -8.18
CA MET A 551 -9.35 -9.33 -7.84
C MET A 551 -8.66 -10.15 -6.73
N ASP A 552 -7.34 -10.23 -6.73
CA ASP A 552 -6.60 -10.94 -5.68
C ASP A 552 -6.55 -10.16 -4.36
N ALA A 553 -6.44 -8.83 -4.42
CA ALA A 553 -6.37 -7.99 -3.21
C ALA A 553 -7.71 -7.87 -2.48
N ILE A 554 -8.84 -7.88 -3.19
CA ILE A 554 -10.17 -7.75 -2.60
C ILE A 554 -10.60 -9.00 -1.83
N ARG A 555 -9.94 -10.15 -2.06
CA ARG A 555 -10.27 -11.38 -1.35
C ARG A 555 -10.07 -11.20 0.16
N GLN A 556 -11.11 -11.56 0.90
CA GLN A 556 -11.00 -11.69 2.34
C GLN A 556 -10.33 -13.02 2.67
N TYR A 557 -9.25 -12.94 3.44
CA TYR A 557 -8.53 -14.09 3.95
C TYR A 557 -8.88 -14.29 5.41
N ASN A 558 -9.20 -15.52 5.78
CA ASN A 558 -9.48 -15.88 7.16
C ASN A 558 -8.19 -16.38 7.81
N SER A 559 -7.75 -15.73 8.89
CA SER A 559 -6.49 -16.05 9.57
C SER A 559 -6.72 -16.56 11.00
N CYS A 560 -6.07 -17.67 11.36
CA CYS A 560 -5.97 -18.18 12.73
C CYS A 560 -4.86 -17.50 13.55
N GLY A 561 -4.12 -16.56 12.94
CA GLY A 561 -2.99 -15.89 13.57
C GLY A 561 -1.71 -16.74 13.57
N ALA A 562 -0.61 -16.15 14.03
CA ALA A 562 0.68 -16.84 14.11
C ALA A 562 0.70 -17.87 15.26
N ILE A 563 1.31 -19.05 15.03
CA ILE A 563 1.47 -20.06 16.08
C ILE A 563 2.66 -19.68 16.97
N ASN A 564 2.37 -19.25 18.19
CA ASN A 564 3.40 -18.95 19.18
C ASN A 564 3.90 -20.23 19.85
N ILE A 565 5.19 -20.52 19.70
CA ILE A 565 5.87 -21.67 20.34
C ILE A 565 6.87 -21.14 21.34
N GLU A 566 6.73 -21.51 22.62
CA GLU A 566 7.58 -21.00 23.69
C GLU A 566 9.01 -21.57 23.63
N TYR A 567 9.17 -22.83 23.21
CA TYR A 567 10.47 -23.54 23.22
C TYR A 567 10.77 -24.24 21.87
N PRO A 568 11.06 -23.49 20.80
CA PRO A 568 11.26 -24.03 19.46
C PRO A 568 12.67 -24.64 19.24
N GLU A 569 13.46 -24.83 20.29
CA GLU A 569 14.80 -25.40 20.17
C GLU A 569 14.76 -26.81 19.56
N TYR A 570 15.60 -27.05 18.54
CA TYR A 570 15.69 -28.32 17.80
C TYR A 570 14.40 -28.74 17.07
N MET A 571 13.46 -27.80 16.87
CA MET A 571 12.21 -28.03 16.15
C MET A 571 12.32 -27.63 14.67
N MET A 572 11.49 -28.24 13.83
CA MET A 572 11.39 -28.00 12.39
C MET A 572 9.91 -27.87 12.01
N LYS A 573 9.57 -26.87 11.19
CA LYS A 573 8.22 -26.73 10.61
C LYS A 573 8.12 -27.50 9.29
N THR A 574 7.01 -28.20 9.07
CA THR A 574 6.67 -28.89 7.83
C THR A 574 5.22 -28.58 7.42
N PRO A 575 4.97 -28.10 6.20
CA PRO A 575 5.94 -27.58 5.22
C PRO A 575 6.68 -26.34 5.76
N ALA A 576 7.97 -26.19 5.42
CA ALA A 576 8.81 -25.13 5.97
C ALA A 576 8.35 -23.73 5.51
N LEU A 577 8.13 -23.57 4.20
CA LEU A 577 7.84 -22.26 3.58
C LEU A 577 6.36 -22.02 3.25
N ALA A 578 5.45 -22.96 3.55
CA ALA A 578 4.04 -22.69 3.28
C ALA A 578 3.48 -21.66 4.27
N PRO A 579 2.42 -20.92 3.89
CA PRO A 579 1.63 -20.16 4.85
C PRO A 579 1.20 -21.08 5.99
N GLY A 580 1.21 -20.54 7.19
CA GLY A 580 0.85 -21.25 8.40
C GLY A 580 0.02 -20.33 9.26
N TYR A 581 -1.00 -19.71 8.69
CA TYR A 581 -1.87 -18.77 9.40
C TYR A 581 -3.24 -18.66 8.75
N LEU A 582 -3.43 -19.14 7.52
CA LEU A 582 -4.68 -19.06 6.79
C LEU A 582 -5.59 -20.28 7.04
N GLN A 583 -6.89 -20.08 6.86
CA GLN A 583 -7.89 -21.14 6.96
C GLN A 583 -7.56 -22.32 6.04
N GLY A 584 -7.55 -23.53 6.62
CA GLY A 584 -7.21 -24.76 5.90
C GLY A 584 -5.73 -25.12 5.96
N ASP A 585 -4.86 -24.22 6.43
CA ASP A 585 -3.44 -24.52 6.61
C ASP A 585 -3.25 -25.60 7.68
N VAL A 586 -2.29 -26.48 7.41
CA VAL A 586 -1.82 -27.50 8.35
C VAL A 586 -0.32 -27.35 8.55
N ALA A 587 0.08 -26.97 9.77
CA ALA A 587 1.47 -26.85 10.15
C ALA A 587 1.86 -28.02 11.07
N ARG A 588 2.91 -28.76 10.70
CA ARG A 588 3.46 -29.84 11.52
C ARG A 588 4.81 -29.45 12.10
N PHE A 589 5.00 -29.66 13.39
CA PHE A 589 6.25 -29.36 14.10
C PHE A 589 6.98 -30.65 14.47
N GLY A 590 8.03 -30.97 13.72
CA GLY A 590 8.92 -32.09 14.01
C GLY A 590 10.11 -31.67 14.86
N CYS A 591 10.86 -32.64 15.39
CA CYS A 591 12.16 -32.40 16.02
C CYS A 591 13.29 -32.92 15.14
N TYR A 592 14.50 -32.39 15.33
CA TYR A 592 15.72 -32.95 14.74
C TYR A 592 15.87 -34.43 15.08
N GLN A 593 16.55 -35.19 14.23
CA GLN A 593 16.73 -36.64 14.41
C GLN A 593 17.34 -37.02 15.77
N THR A 594 18.08 -36.12 16.43
CA THR A 594 18.67 -36.32 17.76
C THR A 594 17.69 -36.19 18.93
N HIS A 595 16.45 -35.78 18.67
CA HIS A 595 15.42 -35.47 19.66
C HIS A 595 14.13 -36.28 19.39
N TRP A 596 13.31 -36.42 20.42
CA TRP A 596 11.93 -36.92 20.36
C TRP A 596 10.96 -35.75 20.51
N VAL A 597 9.91 -35.74 19.69
CA VAL A 597 8.79 -34.80 19.81
C VAL A 597 7.87 -35.24 20.95
N LYS A 598 7.41 -34.27 21.74
CA LYS A 598 6.41 -34.42 22.79
C LYS A 598 5.33 -33.36 22.58
N GLY A 599 4.11 -33.63 23.04
CA GLY A 599 2.96 -32.77 22.83
C GLY A 599 2.29 -32.98 21.47
N ASP A 600 1.35 -32.10 21.14
CA ASP A 600 0.60 -32.15 19.88
C ASP A 600 1.41 -31.43 18.80
N ASN A 601 1.77 -32.16 17.75
CA ASN A 601 2.70 -31.69 16.73
C ASN A 601 2.02 -31.28 15.42
N GLU A 602 0.71 -31.41 15.32
CA GLU A 602 -0.07 -31.05 14.13
C GLU A 602 -1.07 -29.95 14.48
N TYR A 603 -0.91 -28.80 13.82
CA TYR A 603 -1.74 -27.62 13.97
C TYR A 603 -2.60 -27.44 12.73
N LYS A 604 -3.91 -27.39 12.90
CA LYS A 604 -4.89 -27.17 11.82
C LYS A 604 -5.65 -25.88 12.07
N CYS A 605 -5.62 -24.97 11.11
CA CYS A 605 -6.40 -23.74 11.17
C CYS A 605 -7.82 -24.00 10.68
N GLY A 606 -8.80 -23.82 11.57
CA GLY A 606 -10.19 -24.11 11.29
C GLY A 606 -11.16 -23.15 11.96
N ILE A 607 -12.43 -23.27 11.58
CA ILE A 607 -13.53 -22.53 12.19
C ILE A 607 -13.87 -23.14 13.55
N VAL A 608 -13.93 -22.30 14.58
CA VAL A 608 -14.41 -22.65 15.91
C VAL A 608 -15.65 -21.81 16.19
N VAL A 609 -16.78 -22.47 16.32
CA VAL A 609 -18.06 -21.85 16.67
C VAL A 609 -18.12 -21.66 18.19
N ASP A 610 -18.57 -20.49 18.63
CA ASP A 610 -18.78 -20.23 20.05
C ASP A 610 -19.90 -21.13 20.59
N TYR A 611 -19.62 -21.80 21.71
CA TYR A 611 -20.56 -22.69 22.37
C TYR A 611 -21.84 -21.94 22.82
N ASN A 612 -21.70 -20.67 23.23
CA ASN A 612 -22.82 -19.88 23.75
C ASN A 612 -23.59 -19.11 22.67
N ASN A 613 -22.99 -18.90 21.50
CA ASN A 613 -23.62 -18.20 20.39
C ASN A 613 -23.26 -18.88 19.06
N PRO A 614 -24.14 -19.75 18.53
CA PRO A 614 -23.90 -20.48 17.29
C PRO A 614 -23.66 -19.60 16.05
N ASN A 615 -24.06 -18.32 16.12
CA ASN A 615 -23.84 -17.35 15.05
C ASN A 615 -22.49 -16.61 15.15
N SER A 616 -21.76 -16.81 16.25
CA SER A 616 -20.42 -16.27 16.47
C SER A 616 -19.40 -17.37 16.21
N TYR A 617 -18.49 -17.12 15.27
CA TYR A 617 -17.40 -18.03 14.96
C TYR A 617 -16.11 -17.25 14.88
N ARG A 618 -15.00 -17.94 15.14
CA ARG A 618 -13.66 -17.41 15.01
C ARG A 618 -12.73 -18.45 14.41
N PHE A 619 -11.66 -17.99 13.79
CA PHE A 619 -10.63 -18.87 13.25
C PHE A 619 -9.57 -19.08 14.31
N GLU A 620 -9.40 -20.32 14.73
CA GLU A 620 -8.41 -20.70 15.73
C GLU A 620 -7.68 -21.96 15.30
N TRP A 621 -6.45 -22.09 15.80
CA TRP A 621 -5.75 -23.34 15.79
C TRP A 621 -6.46 -24.37 16.68
N ASN A 622 -6.37 -25.64 16.31
CA ASN A 622 -6.81 -26.74 17.17
C ASN A 622 -6.18 -26.66 18.58
N LYS A 623 -6.98 -27.03 19.58
CA LYS A 623 -6.53 -27.05 20.99
C LYS A 623 -5.67 -28.28 21.23
N GLY A 624 -4.57 -28.09 21.96
CA GLY A 624 -3.63 -29.15 22.30
C GLY A 624 -2.52 -28.67 23.23
N SER A 625 -1.66 -29.60 23.62
CA SER A 625 -0.41 -29.35 24.32
C SER A 625 0.66 -28.83 23.36
N GLN A 626 1.37 -27.77 23.74
CA GLN A 626 2.44 -27.21 22.89
C GLN A 626 3.52 -28.26 22.60
N PRO A 627 4.02 -28.36 21.36
CA PRO A 627 5.08 -29.29 21.02
C PRO A 627 6.40 -28.81 21.60
N TRP A 628 7.24 -29.75 22.01
CA TRP A 628 8.61 -29.45 22.41
C TRP A 628 9.52 -30.65 22.15
N CYS A 629 10.82 -30.38 22.06
CA CYS A 629 11.82 -31.38 21.70
C CYS A 629 12.64 -31.81 22.92
N ARG A 630 12.72 -33.12 23.17
CA ARG A 630 13.60 -33.72 24.19
C ARG A 630 14.72 -34.51 23.57
N SER A 631 15.95 -34.33 24.05
CA SER A 631 17.10 -35.14 23.60
C SER A 631 16.84 -36.64 23.81
N ARG A 632 17.18 -37.46 22.82
CA ARG A 632 17.08 -38.92 22.91
C ARG A 632 17.90 -39.50 24.07
N ILE A 633 19.06 -38.91 24.37
CA ILE A 633 19.93 -39.35 25.49
C ILE A 633 19.21 -39.15 26.82
N LYS A 634 18.64 -37.96 27.03
CA LYS A 634 17.87 -37.65 28.24
C LYS A 634 16.63 -38.55 28.36
N GLU A 635 15.93 -38.78 27.26
CA GLU A 635 14.75 -39.66 27.26
C GLU A 635 15.12 -41.12 27.57
N ASN A 636 16.20 -41.64 27.00
CA ASN A 636 16.69 -42.98 27.30
C ASN A 636 17.11 -43.11 28.77
N TYR A 637 17.73 -42.07 29.32
CA TYR A 637 18.08 -42.01 30.74
C TYR A 637 16.84 -42.00 31.64
N PHE A 638 15.82 -41.19 31.33
CA PHE A 638 14.56 -41.19 32.07
C PHE A 638 13.84 -42.52 32.00
N LYS A 639 13.76 -43.14 30.81
CA LYS A 639 13.17 -44.48 30.63
C LYS A 639 13.89 -45.54 31.44
N TRP A 640 15.22 -45.44 31.54
CA TRP A 640 16.03 -46.37 32.32
C TRP A 640 15.84 -46.16 33.83
N ILE A 641 15.70 -44.92 34.30
CA ILE A 641 15.34 -44.63 35.69
C ILE A 641 13.94 -45.17 35.99
N THR A 642 12.91 -44.87 35.19
CA THR A 642 11.55 -45.37 35.45
C THR A 642 11.49 -46.89 35.42
N TYR A 643 12.16 -47.54 34.46
CA TYR A 643 12.26 -49.00 34.42
C TYR A 643 12.91 -49.56 35.69
N ARG A 644 13.98 -48.94 36.18
CA ARG A 644 14.66 -49.37 37.41
C ARG A 644 13.80 -49.14 38.66
N TRP A 645 12.99 -48.08 38.70
CA TRP A 645 12.06 -47.81 39.80
C TRP A 645 10.84 -48.74 39.81
N ASP A 646 10.28 -49.04 38.63
CA ASP A 646 9.15 -49.96 38.49
C ASP A 646 9.55 -51.42 38.75
N TYR A 647 10.76 -51.82 38.35
CA TYR A 647 11.23 -53.20 38.51
C TYR A 647 11.84 -53.50 39.88
N LEU A 648 12.40 -52.48 40.58
CA LEU A 648 12.98 -52.67 41.91
C LEU A 648 12.02 -52.39 43.06
N GLY A 649 10.77 -51.97 42.80
CA GLY A 649 9.71 -51.85 43.81
C GLY A 649 10.22 -51.47 45.19
N ALA A 650 10.59 -50.21 45.39
CA ALA A 650 11.08 -49.64 46.65
C ALA A 650 11.75 -50.64 47.62
N PRO A 651 13.08 -50.85 47.56
CA PRO A 651 13.81 -51.41 48.68
C PRO A 651 14.54 -50.26 49.40
N GLU A 652 14.30 -50.12 50.70
CA GLU A 652 14.99 -49.21 51.62
C GLU A 652 16.52 -49.42 51.72
N ASN A 653 17.17 -50.19 50.82
CA ASN A 653 18.57 -50.57 50.95
C ASN A 653 19.35 -50.55 49.61
N VAL A 654 19.41 -49.38 48.96
CA VAL A 654 20.43 -49.11 47.93
C VAL A 654 21.24 -47.86 48.32
N SER A 655 21.72 -47.82 49.57
CA SER A 655 22.52 -46.70 50.10
C SER A 655 24.03 -46.86 49.88
N VAL A 656 24.54 -47.99 49.39
CA VAL A 656 26.01 -48.25 49.40
C VAL A 656 26.65 -48.39 48.00
N GLN A 657 25.91 -48.67 46.93
CA GLN A 657 26.46 -48.63 45.55
C GLN A 657 26.25 -47.30 44.82
N PHE A 658 25.41 -46.40 45.34
CA PHE A 658 25.23 -45.06 44.77
C PHE A 658 26.37 -44.09 45.11
N LEU A 659 27.21 -44.39 46.11
CA LEU A 659 28.25 -43.48 46.59
C LEU A 659 29.51 -43.39 45.71
N THR A 660 29.76 -44.35 44.82
CA THR A 660 30.97 -44.32 43.95
C THR A 660 30.71 -43.84 42.53
N ILE A 661 29.45 -43.83 42.06
CA ILE A 661 29.06 -43.28 40.74
C ILE A 661 28.53 -41.83 40.88
N SER A 662 28.12 -41.42 42.09
CA SER A 662 27.56 -40.08 42.34
C SER A 662 28.61 -38.96 42.43
N THR A 663 29.90 -39.20 42.59
CA THR A 663 30.85 -38.07 42.72
C THR A 663 31.22 -37.41 41.39
N ILE A 664 31.09 -38.11 40.25
CA ILE A 664 31.43 -37.56 38.93
C ILE A 664 30.19 -36.95 38.25
N GLY A 665 29.00 -37.52 38.43
CA GLY A 665 27.77 -37.01 37.79
C GLY A 665 27.02 -35.91 38.58
N PHE A 666 27.22 -35.82 39.90
CA PHE A 666 26.42 -34.93 40.76
C PHE A 666 26.95 -33.49 40.78
N VAL A 667 28.23 -33.27 40.46
CA VAL A 667 28.80 -31.92 40.27
C VAL A 667 28.30 -31.31 38.96
N ASP A 668 28.18 -32.12 37.89
CA ASP A 668 27.56 -31.70 36.64
C ASP A 668 26.05 -31.49 36.80
N LEU A 669 25.35 -32.35 37.53
CA LEU A 669 23.92 -32.18 37.84
C LEU A 669 23.64 -30.98 38.75
N LEU A 670 24.49 -30.64 39.72
CA LEU A 670 24.31 -29.45 40.57
C LEU A 670 24.63 -28.15 39.80
N SER A 671 25.63 -28.15 38.92
CA SER A 671 25.91 -27.00 38.05
C SER A 671 24.79 -26.79 37.02
N TYR A 672 24.21 -27.89 36.51
CA TYR A 672 23.10 -27.86 35.56
C TYR A 672 21.74 -27.56 36.23
N ALA A 673 21.50 -28.07 37.44
CA ALA A 673 20.34 -27.75 38.25
C ALA A 673 20.38 -26.30 38.75
N GLN A 674 21.56 -25.73 39.04
CA GLN A 674 21.69 -24.29 39.29
C GLN A 674 21.44 -23.44 38.04
N GLN A 675 21.74 -23.94 36.84
CA GLN A 675 21.34 -23.30 35.57
C GLN A 675 19.83 -23.39 35.30
N GLU A 676 19.21 -24.54 35.56
CA GLU A 676 17.76 -24.75 35.45
C GLU A 676 16.97 -23.95 36.50
N ILE A 677 17.41 -23.92 37.76
CA ILE A 677 16.79 -23.11 38.83
C ILE A 677 16.95 -21.61 38.54
N ARG A 678 18.05 -21.17 37.90
CA ARG A 678 18.17 -19.78 37.40
C ARG A 678 17.27 -19.50 36.19
N LYS A 679 16.91 -20.50 35.37
CA LYS A 679 15.88 -20.38 34.32
C LYS A 679 14.48 -20.30 34.93
N TYR A 680 14.16 -21.13 35.91
CA TYR A 680 12.86 -21.14 36.60
C TYR A 680 12.63 -19.92 37.51
N ARG A 681 13.67 -19.32 38.09
CA ARG A 681 13.53 -18.07 38.87
C ARG A 681 13.19 -16.83 38.03
N LYS A 682 13.28 -16.90 36.71
CA LYS A 682 12.76 -15.88 35.78
C LYS A 682 11.34 -16.20 35.28
N MET A 683 10.73 -17.25 35.82
CA MET A 683 9.42 -17.78 35.43
C MET A 683 8.32 -17.44 36.47
N PHE A 684 8.61 -16.54 37.41
CA PHE A 684 7.65 -15.87 38.29
C PHE A 684 7.86 -14.36 38.22
#